data_AF-A0AA92HHC6-F1
#
_entry.id   AF-A0AA92HHC6-F1
#
_cell.length_a   1.000
_cell.length_b   1.000
_cell.length_c   1.000
_cell.angle_alpha   90.00
_cell.angle_beta   90.00
_cell.angle_gamma   90.00
#
_symmetry.space_group_name_H-M   'P 1'
#
loop_
_entity.id
_entity.type
_entity.pdbx_description
1 polymer ?
#
loop_
_entity_poly.entity_id
_entity_poly.type
_entity_poly.pdbx_seq_one_letter_code
_entity_poly.pdbx_strand_id
1 'polypeptide(L)'
;MTPRLSRLLRPETIAVIGGGDWCRLVVEQCRSMGFAGQIWPVHPKAEEIAGLPAYASVADLPAAPDASFIGVNRFATVDIVADLAARNAGGAVCFASGFLEAQAEDAEGADLQAKLLEAAAEMPILGPNCYGFINYLDGALLWPDQHGGQPTDSGVAIVTQSSNIAINLTMQQRGLPLAYVVTAGNQAQSGIADIGAALLEDDRVTALGLHIEGFGDLRAFEALAQRARELGKPIVALKVGKSAEAQAATVSHTASVAGGDAGAAALLARLGIARLDDLSSFLETLKLLHVTGPLASNRIASISCSGGEASLAADTAHDLDVVFPPLNERQTTNLRAALGPMVALANPLDYHTYIWRDVDAMTRAFSAMMDPSLAMTLLIVDFPRPDRCSAADWDCAIEAAIGARQQTGANVGMVASLSELLPEEVAAQLMAAGVVPFCGLREAIIACEAAAGSPLPAAEPLLLPTPTVDPDLIPEAEAKRRLADYGLRIPKSHRAKTPGAARASAADIGYPVALKGEGVAHKTEAGAVVLNLMSGGAVSAAAEQMPASSFLVEEMITDAVAELLIGVVKDPAHGFVLTLAAGGTLTELMQDSVSLLLPASDAAIEAALSSLRIARVLDGYRGRPAADHAAILRAVRAVGSYVLDHAEGLEEIEINPLICTADDAIAADALMRRKDWMR
;
A
#
# COMPACT_ATOMS: atom_id res chain seq x y z
N MET A 1 -21.75 -16.26 10.95
CA MET A 1 -21.81 -16.94 9.64
C MET A 1 -20.42 -17.47 9.36
N THR A 2 -20.28 -18.74 8.98
CA THR A 2 -18.97 -19.29 8.60
C THR A 2 -18.50 -18.58 7.32
N PRO A 3 -17.28 -18.03 7.26
CA PRO A 3 -16.78 -17.31 6.07
C PRO A 3 -16.83 -18.20 4.82
N ARG A 4 -17.19 -17.62 3.66
CA ARG A 4 -17.40 -18.34 2.38
C ARG A 4 -16.24 -19.28 2.01
N LEU A 5 -14.99 -18.88 2.28
CA LEU A 5 -13.77 -19.62 1.93
C LEU A 5 -13.29 -20.61 3.00
N SER A 6 -13.95 -20.69 4.15
CA SER A 6 -13.46 -21.44 5.31
C SER A 6 -13.23 -22.94 5.05
N ARG A 7 -14.17 -23.63 4.39
CA ARG A 7 -14.03 -25.06 4.03
C ARG A 7 -12.88 -25.29 3.06
N LEU A 8 -12.71 -24.40 2.08
CA LEU A 8 -11.63 -24.49 1.11
C LEU A 8 -10.24 -24.33 1.75
N LEU A 9 -10.07 -23.36 2.65
CA LEU A 9 -8.76 -23.02 3.23
C LEU A 9 -8.36 -23.92 4.42
N ARG A 10 -9.34 -24.57 5.06
CA ARG A 10 -9.14 -25.50 6.19
C ARG A 10 -9.89 -26.82 5.95
N PRO A 11 -9.50 -27.58 4.92
CA PRO A 11 -10.23 -28.78 4.51
C PRO A 11 -9.92 -29.98 5.41
N GLU A 12 -10.91 -30.86 5.61
CA GLU A 12 -10.67 -32.22 6.12
C GLU A 12 -10.51 -33.23 4.96
N THR A 13 -10.97 -32.84 3.77
CA THR A 13 -10.95 -33.68 2.57
C THR A 13 -10.48 -32.86 1.35
N ILE A 14 -9.50 -33.40 0.61
CA ILE A 14 -8.92 -32.77 -0.59
C ILE A 14 -9.14 -33.69 -1.79
N ALA A 15 -9.84 -33.22 -2.83
CA ALA A 15 -9.87 -33.88 -4.13
C ALA A 15 -8.75 -33.33 -5.04
N VAL A 16 -8.00 -34.20 -5.70
CA VAL A 16 -6.94 -33.80 -6.64
C VAL A 16 -7.29 -34.31 -8.03
N ILE A 17 -7.77 -33.43 -8.90
CA ILE A 17 -8.42 -33.77 -10.15
C ILE A 17 -7.49 -33.48 -11.32
N GLY A 18 -7.11 -34.53 -12.04
CA GLY A 18 -6.14 -34.46 -13.13
C GLY A 18 -5.06 -35.54 -13.01
N GLY A 19 -3.91 -35.31 -13.62
CA GLY A 19 -2.79 -36.25 -13.61
C GLY A 19 -1.46 -35.55 -13.82
N GLY A 20 -0.42 -36.35 -14.13
CA GLY A 20 0.93 -35.84 -14.35
C GLY A 20 1.60 -35.31 -13.08
N ASP A 21 2.70 -34.57 -13.26
CA ASP A 21 3.55 -34.13 -12.16
C ASP A 21 2.86 -33.14 -11.22
N TRP A 22 2.01 -32.26 -11.75
CA TRP A 22 1.31 -31.26 -10.93
C TRP A 22 0.39 -31.90 -9.87
N CYS A 23 -0.46 -32.84 -10.28
CA CYS A 23 -1.35 -33.53 -9.34
C CYS A 23 -0.57 -34.46 -8.40
N ARG A 24 0.48 -35.11 -8.90
CA ARG A 24 1.39 -35.93 -8.08
C ARG A 24 2.03 -35.09 -6.96
N LEU A 25 2.54 -33.91 -7.30
CA LEU A 25 3.18 -33.00 -6.36
C LEU A 25 2.21 -32.51 -5.28
N VAL A 26 0.97 -32.15 -5.62
CA VAL A 26 -0.05 -31.77 -4.62
C VAL A 26 -0.22 -32.86 -3.55
N VAL A 27 -0.34 -34.13 -3.97
CA VAL A 27 -0.48 -35.26 -3.03
C VAL A 27 0.78 -35.46 -2.19
N GLU A 28 1.96 -35.41 -2.81
CA GLU A 28 3.25 -35.58 -2.12
C GLU A 28 3.50 -34.47 -1.11
N GLN A 29 3.23 -33.21 -1.46
CA GLN A 29 3.44 -32.06 -0.58
C GLN A 29 2.48 -32.09 0.61
N CYS A 30 1.19 -32.40 0.42
CA CYS A 30 0.25 -32.60 1.52
C CYS A 30 0.74 -33.69 2.49
N ARG A 31 1.24 -34.82 1.96
CA ARG A 31 1.77 -35.92 2.79
C ARG A 31 3.06 -35.53 3.50
N SER A 32 3.96 -34.81 2.83
CA SER A 32 5.21 -34.31 3.39
C SER A 32 4.98 -33.30 4.52
N MET A 33 3.96 -32.46 4.38
CA MET A 33 3.54 -31.50 5.40
C MET A 33 2.69 -32.11 6.53
N GLY A 34 2.36 -33.41 6.43
CA GLY A 34 1.63 -34.12 7.47
C GLY A 34 0.12 -33.82 7.52
N PHE A 35 -0.51 -33.53 6.38
CA PHE A 35 -1.96 -33.34 6.30
C PHE A 35 -2.71 -34.53 6.94
N ALA A 36 -3.52 -34.26 7.95
CA ALA A 36 -4.24 -35.28 8.70
C ALA A 36 -5.53 -35.77 8.00
N GLY A 37 -6.01 -35.00 7.01
CA GLY A 37 -7.25 -35.28 6.29
C GLY A 37 -7.09 -36.33 5.19
N GLN A 38 -8.18 -36.56 4.45
CA GLN A 38 -8.19 -37.52 3.34
C GLN A 38 -7.85 -36.85 2.01
N ILE A 39 -7.07 -37.53 1.18
CA ILE A 39 -6.73 -37.08 -0.17
C ILE A 39 -7.36 -38.06 -1.18
N TRP A 40 -8.14 -37.53 -2.12
CA TRP A 40 -8.88 -38.30 -3.13
C TRP A 40 -8.40 -37.90 -4.53
N PRO A 41 -7.43 -38.61 -5.12
CA PRO A 41 -7.06 -38.39 -6.50
C PRO A 41 -8.19 -38.77 -7.46
N VAL A 42 -8.38 -38.00 -8.52
CA VAL A 42 -9.41 -38.25 -9.53
C VAL A 42 -8.77 -38.22 -10.92
N HIS A 43 -8.82 -39.35 -11.61
CA HIS A 43 -8.32 -39.47 -12.97
C HIS A 43 -9.07 -40.57 -13.74
N PRO A 44 -9.54 -40.32 -14.98
CA PRO A 44 -10.45 -41.23 -15.69
C PRO A 44 -9.85 -42.59 -16.06
N LYS A 45 -8.51 -42.73 -16.02
CA LYS A 45 -7.80 -43.93 -16.48
C LYS A 45 -6.73 -44.45 -15.52
N ALA A 46 -6.33 -43.66 -14.54
CA ALA A 46 -5.22 -44.06 -13.67
C ALA A 46 -5.83 -44.81 -12.48
N GLU A 47 -5.22 -45.92 -12.09
CA GLU A 47 -5.66 -46.67 -10.91
C GLU A 47 -5.14 -46.03 -9.61
N GLU A 48 -3.99 -45.34 -9.68
CA GLU A 48 -3.38 -44.64 -8.55
C GLU A 48 -2.67 -43.35 -8.97
N ILE A 49 -2.55 -42.41 -8.03
CA ILE A 49 -1.70 -41.20 -8.13
C ILE A 49 -0.93 -41.06 -6.82
N ALA A 50 0.41 -40.95 -6.90
CA ALA A 50 1.30 -40.84 -5.73
C ALA A 50 1.04 -41.93 -4.65
N GLY A 51 0.70 -43.14 -5.10
CA GLY A 51 0.42 -44.30 -4.25
C GLY A 51 -0.94 -44.27 -3.54
N LEU A 52 -1.85 -43.36 -3.92
CA LEU A 52 -3.23 -43.33 -3.45
C LEU A 52 -4.19 -43.83 -4.54
N PRO A 53 -5.20 -44.66 -4.23
CA PRO A 53 -6.20 -45.09 -5.19
C PRO A 53 -6.94 -43.90 -5.82
N ALA A 54 -7.07 -43.91 -7.14
CA ALA A 54 -7.73 -42.84 -7.88
C ALA A 54 -9.20 -43.20 -8.19
N TYR A 55 -10.08 -42.20 -8.08
CA TYR A 55 -11.47 -42.27 -8.52
C TYR A 55 -11.57 -41.92 -10.02
N ALA A 56 -12.50 -42.53 -10.74
CA ALA A 56 -12.63 -42.32 -12.18
C ALA A 56 -13.23 -40.94 -12.53
N SER A 57 -14.10 -40.41 -11.68
CA SER A 57 -14.76 -39.11 -11.87
C SER A 57 -15.12 -38.43 -10.55
N VAL A 58 -15.49 -37.16 -10.61
CA VAL A 58 -16.03 -36.41 -9.46
C VAL A 58 -17.29 -37.09 -8.92
N ALA A 59 -18.09 -37.76 -9.77
CA ALA A 59 -19.29 -38.50 -9.37
C ALA A 59 -18.98 -39.69 -8.45
N ASP A 60 -17.78 -40.28 -8.57
CA ASP A 60 -17.38 -41.46 -7.81
C ASP A 60 -16.78 -41.13 -6.44
N LEU A 61 -16.58 -39.84 -6.12
CA LEU A 61 -16.03 -39.42 -4.83
C LEU A 61 -16.94 -39.86 -3.65
N PRO A 62 -16.37 -40.22 -2.48
CA PRO A 62 -17.14 -40.70 -1.34
C PRO A 62 -18.14 -39.68 -0.77
N ALA A 63 -17.79 -38.40 -0.86
CA ALA A 63 -18.60 -37.27 -0.43
C ALA A 63 -18.27 -36.03 -1.27
N ALA A 64 -18.85 -34.88 -0.91
CA ALA A 64 -18.42 -33.60 -1.47
C ALA A 64 -17.10 -33.18 -0.80
N PRO A 65 -16.01 -32.94 -1.56
CA PRO A 65 -14.74 -32.53 -0.96
C PRO A 65 -14.85 -31.13 -0.36
N ASP A 66 -14.05 -30.84 0.67
CA ASP A 66 -13.94 -29.50 1.23
C ASP A 66 -13.08 -28.59 0.37
N ALA A 67 -12.02 -29.14 -0.23
CA ALA A 67 -11.16 -28.45 -1.17
C ALA A 67 -10.86 -29.33 -2.39
N SER A 68 -10.80 -28.72 -3.57
CA SER A 68 -10.44 -29.41 -4.81
C SER A 68 -9.31 -28.69 -5.52
N PHE A 69 -8.27 -29.41 -5.93
CA PHE A 69 -7.26 -28.91 -6.87
C PHE A 69 -7.60 -29.41 -8.28
N ILE A 70 -7.75 -28.50 -9.25
CA ILE A 70 -8.11 -28.82 -10.62
C ILE A 70 -6.91 -28.57 -11.53
N GLY A 71 -6.17 -29.63 -11.85
CA GLY A 71 -4.97 -29.64 -12.69
C GLY A 71 -5.23 -30.16 -14.10
N VAL A 72 -6.32 -29.75 -14.74
CA VAL A 72 -6.68 -30.13 -16.12
C VAL A 72 -6.70 -28.92 -17.05
N ASN A 73 -7.02 -29.10 -18.34
CA ASN A 73 -7.12 -27.98 -19.27
C ASN A 73 -8.32 -27.07 -18.93
N ARG A 74 -8.26 -25.82 -19.41
CA ARG A 74 -9.25 -24.77 -19.12
C ARG A 74 -10.70 -25.11 -19.48
N PHE A 75 -10.95 -25.92 -20.51
CA PHE A 75 -12.32 -26.31 -20.89
C PHE A 75 -12.89 -27.33 -19.92
N ALA A 76 -12.15 -28.41 -19.67
CA ALA A 76 -12.53 -29.43 -18.70
C ALA A 76 -12.65 -28.87 -17.27
N THR A 77 -11.91 -27.80 -16.95
CA THR A 77 -12.01 -27.08 -15.67
C THR A 77 -13.44 -26.58 -15.44
N VAL A 78 -14.11 -26.03 -16.46
CA VAL A 78 -15.49 -25.53 -16.33
C VAL A 78 -16.45 -26.67 -15.98
N ASP A 79 -16.36 -27.80 -16.70
CA ASP A 79 -17.23 -28.96 -16.47
C ASP A 79 -17.03 -29.55 -15.07
N ILE A 80 -15.78 -29.68 -14.64
CA ILE A 80 -15.45 -30.20 -13.30
C ILE A 80 -15.94 -29.26 -12.20
N VAL A 81 -15.83 -27.95 -12.38
CA VAL A 81 -16.36 -26.96 -11.43
C VAL A 81 -17.87 -27.09 -11.31
N ALA A 82 -18.59 -27.30 -12.43
CA ALA A 82 -20.03 -27.54 -12.39
C ALA A 82 -20.39 -28.82 -11.62
N ASP A 83 -19.67 -29.92 -11.84
CA ASP A 83 -19.86 -31.19 -11.13
C ASP A 83 -19.62 -31.06 -9.62
N LEU A 84 -18.57 -30.31 -9.23
CA LEU A 84 -18.26 -30.03 -7.83
C LEU A 84 -19.31 -29.14 -7.17
N ALA A 85 -19.76 -28.09 -7.85
CA ALA A 85 -20.79 -27.18 -7.36
C ALA A 85 -22.13 -27.90 -7.17
N ALA A 86 -22.52 -28.77 -8.13
CA ALA A 86 -23.73 -29.60 -8.03
C ALA A 86 -23.72 -30.55 -6.81
N ARG A 87 -22.53 -30.91 -6.33
CA ARG A 87 -22.32 -31.74 -5.13
C ARG A 87 -22.15 -30.93 -3.84
N ASN A 88 -22.19 -29.60 -3.89
CA ASN A 88 -21.95 -28.71 -2.73
C ASN A 88 -20.54 -28.88 -2.11
N ALA A 89 -19.52 -29.01 -2.98
CA ALA A 89 -18.12 -28.99 -2.56
C ALA A 89 -17.76 -27.66 -1.89
N GLY A 90 -16.75 -27.69 -1.02
CA GLY A 90 -16.35 -26.53 -0.21
C GLY A 90 -15.59 -25.46 -1.00
N GLY A 91 -15.00 -25.79 -2.14
CA GLY A 91 -14.37 -24.86 -3.08
C GLY A 91 -13.35 -25.52 -4.00
N ALA A 92 -12.80 -24.74 -4.94
CA ALA A 92 -11.79 -25.23 -5.87
C ALA A 92 -10.65 -24.24 -6.16
N VAL A 93 -9.44 -24.78 -6.34
CA VAL A 93 -8.28 -24.11 -6.94
C VAL A 93 -8.27 -24.44 -8.43
N CYS A 94 -8.42 -23.41 -9.27
CA CYS A 94 -8.39 -23.54 -10.72
C CYS A 94 -6.99 -23.21 -11.25
N PHE A 95 -6.20 -24.24 -11.55
CA PHE A 95 -4.80 -24.07 -11.98
C PHE A 95 -4.65 -23.63 -13.44
N ALA A 96 -5.58 -24.03 -14.30
CA ALA A 96 -5.48 -23.78 -15.74
C ALA A 96 -5.40 -22.28 -16.08
N SER A 97 -4.53 -21.96 -17.05
CA SER A 97 -4.47 -20.67 -17.72
C SER A 97 -5.22 -20.68 -19.06
N GLY A 98 -5.24 -19.54 -19.75
CA GLY A 98 -5.96 -19.30 -20.98
C GLY A 98 -7.38 -18.75 -20.78
N PHE A 99 -7.63 -18.02 -19.70
CA PHE A 99 -8.92 -17.34 -19.45
C PHE A 99 -8.81 -15.86 -19.81
N LEU A 100 -9.28 -14.94 -18.96
CA LEU A 100 -9.30 -13.50 -19.24
C LEU A 100 -7.89 -12.92 -19.49
N GLU A 101 -6.85 -13.47 -18.87
CA GLU A 101 -5.46 -13.05 -19.07
C GLU A 101 -4.96 -13.30 -20.51
N ALA A 102 -5.58 -14.23 -21.23
CA ALA A 102 -5.24 -14.56 -22.61
C ALA A 102 -6.17 -13.88 -23.62
N GLN A 103 -7.00 -12.91 -23.20
CA GLN A 103 -8.01 -12.30 -24.07
C GLN A 103 -7.40 -11.60 -25.30
N ALA A 104 -6.18 -11.08 -25.19
CA ALA A 104 -5.51 -10.42 -26.31
C ALA A 104 -5.09 -11.42 -27.41
N GLU A 105 -4.75 -12.65 -27.01
CA GLU A 105 -4.30 -13.74 -27.89
C GLU A 105 -5.45 -14.67 -28.30
N ASP A 106 -6.51 -14.75 -27.50
CA ASP A 106 -7.63 -15.67 -27.67
C ASP A 106 -8.96 -15.03 -27.24
N ALA A 107 -9.80 -14.72 -28.24
CA ALA A 107 -11.09 -14.08 -28.05
C ALA A 107 -12.07 -14.91 -27.19
N GLU A 108 -11.87 -16.23 -27.06
CA GLU A 108 -12.73 -17.08 -26.21
C GLU A 108 -12.38 -16.98 -24.71
N GLY A 109 -11.25 -16.36 -24.34
CA GLY A 109 -10.76 -16.33 -22.96
C GLY A 109 -11.74 -15.68 -21.97
N ALA A 110 -12.34 -14.54 -22.35
CA ALA A 110 -13.32 -13.83 -21.53
C ALA A 110 -14.64 -14.63 -21.38
N ASP A 111 -15.13 -15.21 -22.47
CA ASP A 111 -16.33 -16.05 -22.47
C ASP A 111 -16.13 -17.31 -21.62
N LEU A 112 -14.93 -17.89 -21.63
CA LEU A 112 -14.61 -19.06 -20.84
C LEU A 112 -14.57 -18.74 -19.34
N GLN A 113 -14.05 -17.57 -18.95
CA GLN A 113 -14.10 -17.12 -17.56
C GLN A 113 -15.54 -16.88 -17.10
N ALA A 114 -16.39 -16.30 -17.94
CA ALA A 114 -17.81 -16.13 -17.64
C ALA A 114 -18.51 -17.48 -17.41
N LYS A 115 -18.24 -18.49 -18.27
CA LYS A 115 -18.74 -19.87 -18.09
C LYS A 115 -18.22 -20.52 -16.81
N LEU A 116 -16.96 -20.28 -16.45
CA LEU A 116 -16.39 -20.78 -15.20
C LEU A 116 -17.14 -20.22 -13.97
N LEU A 117 -17.47 -18.92 -13.99
CA LEU A 117 -18.24 -18.28 -12.92
C LEU A 117 -19.67 -18.81 -12.84
N GLU A 118 -20.33 -19.00 -13.99
CA GLU A 118 -21.65 -19.61 -14.06
C GLU A 118 -21.64 -21.05 -13.50
N ALA A 119 -20.63 -21.85 -13.87
CA ALA A 119 -20.45 -23.20 -13.37
C ALA A 119 -20.18 -23.25 -11.85
N ALA A 120 -19.40 -22.30 -11.33
CA ALA A 120 -19.10 -22.23 -9.90
C ALA A 120 -20.33 -21.85 -9.06
N ALA A 121 -21.20 -21.00 -9.58
CA ALA A 121 -22.33 -20.42 -8.85
C ALA A 121 -21.88 -19.87 -7.48
N GLU A 122 -22.42 -20.41 -6.38
CA GLU A 122 -22.06 -19.99 -5.02
C GLU A 122 -20.77 -20.64 -4.49
N MET A 123 -20.34 -21.77 -5.08
CA MET A 123 -19.13 -22.47 -4.67
C MET A 123 -17.90 -21.55 -4.87
N PRO A 124 -17.05 -21.39 -3.84
CA PRO A 124 -15.91 -20.51 -3.95
C PRO A 124 -14.83 -21.10 -4.85
N ILE A 125 -14.22 -20.25 -5.68
CA ILE A 125 -13.04 -20.59 -6.48
C ILE A 125 -11.88 -19.62 -6.22
N LEU A 126 -10.66 -20.16 -6.27
CA LEU A 126 -9.42 -19.42 -6.37
C LEU A 126 -8.89 -19.50 -7.81
N GLY A 127 -8.43 -18.36 -8.34
CA GLY A 127 -7.99 -18.23 -9.73
C GLY A 127 -9.11 -17.81 -10.70
N PRO A 128 -9.13 -18.33 -11.94
CA PRO A 128 -8.21 -19.32 -12.52
C PRO A 128 -6.79 -18.77 -12.69
N ASN A 129 -5.91 -19.50 -13.38
CA ASN A 129 -4.50 -19.12 -13.55
C ASN A 129 -3.81 -18.83 -12.21
N CYS A 130 -4.04 -19.70 -11.23
CA CYS A 130 -3.44 -19.57 -9.90
C CYS A 130 -2.73 -20.87 -9.51
N TYR A 131 -1.66 -20.74 -8.75
CA TYR A 131 -0.95 -21.89 -8.20
C TYR A 131 -1.71 -22.59 -7.07
N GLY A 132 -2.69 -21.91 -6.48
CA GLY A 132 -3.44 -22.35 -5.32
C GLY A 132 -2.89 -21.80 -4.02
N PHE A 133 -2.84 -22.63 -2.98
CA PHE A 133 -2.44 -22.21 -1.65
C PHE A 133 -1.70 -23.27 -0.85
N ILE A 134 -0.97 -22.79 0.14
CA ILE A 134 -0.31 -23.57 1.17
C ILE A 134 -0.88 -23.15 2.53
N ASN A 135 -1.40 -24.11 3.29
CA ASN A 135 -1.75 -23.96 4.71
C ASN A 135 -0.71 -24.73 5.54
N TYR A 136 0.25 -24.02 6.13
CA TYR A 136 1.31 -24.61 6.97
C TYR A 136 0.82 -24.96 8.39
N LEU A 137 -0.37 -24.49 8.79
CA LEU A 137 -0.95 -24.78 10.10
C LEU A 137 -1.55 -26.20 10.14
N ASP A 138 -2.22 -26.60 9.06
CA ASP A 138 -2.97 -27.86 9.00
C ASP A 138 -2.40 -28.85 7.97
N GLY A 139 -1.37 -28.44 7.22
CA GLY A 139 -0.71 -29.24 6.19
C GLY A 139 -1.48 -29.41 4.88
N ALA A 140 -2.56 -28.65 4.67
CA ALA A 140 -3.34 -28.68 3.44
C ALA A 140 -2.67 -27.86 2.32
N LEU A 141 -2.05 -28.54 1.36
CA LEU A 141 -1.25 -27.95 0.28
C LEU A 141 -1.87 -28.22 -1.08
N LEU A 142 -2.78 -27.35 -1.53
CA LEU A 142 -3.27 -27.34 -2.91
C LEU A 142 -2.27 -26.55 -3.77
N TRP A 143 -1.06 -27.10 -3.89
CA TRP A 143 0.10 -26.43 -4.45
C TRP A 143 0.91 -27.41 -5.33
N PRO A 144 0.99 -27.19 -6.65
CA PRO A 144 1.58 -28.14 -7.59
C PRO A 144 3.12 -28.04 -7.71
N ASP A 145 3.86 -27.54 -6.74
CA ASP A 145 5.34 -27.43 -6.80
C ASP A 145 5.99 -27.60 -5.43
N GLN A 146 7.31 -27.44 -5.36
CA GLN A 146 8.06 -27.42 -4.11
C GLN A 146 7.90 -26.08 -3.39
N HIS A 147 8.19 -26.07 -2.09
CA HIS A 147 8.23 -24.89 -1.25
C HIS A 147 9.32 -25.05 -0.18
N GLY A 148 9.77 -23.95 0.42
CA GLY A 148 10.79 -23.94 1.48
C GLY A 148 10.24 -23.89 2.90
N GLY A 149 8.92 -23.71 3.08
CA GLY A 149 8.33 -23.57 4.42
C GLY A 149 8.18 -24.87 5.21
N GLN A 150 7.85 -24.72 6.49
CA GLN A 150 7.73 -25.79 7.49
C GLN A 150 6.38 -25.69 8.23
N PRO A 151 5.89 -26.78 8.85
CA PRO A 151 4.73 -26.71 9.72
C PRO A 151 4.92 -25.66 10.82
N THR A 152 3.87 -24.94 11.17
CA THR A 152 3.90 -23.97 12.27
C THR A 152 2.59 -23.97 13.04
N ASP A 153 2.64 -23.61 14.33
CA ASP A 153 1.44 -23.45 15.16
C ASP A 153 0.79 -22.06 14.98
N SER A 154 1.58 -21.08 14.51
CA SER A 154 1.14 -19.70 14.26
C SER A 154 2.08 -19.00 13.27
N GLY A 155 1.58 -18.03 12.52
CA GLY A 155 2.39 -17.31 11.54
C GLY A 155 1.63 -16.22 10.80
N VAL A 156 2.27 -15.61 9.82
CA VAL A 156 1.63 -14.61 8.95
C VAL A 156 0.95 -15.26 7.77
N ALA A 157 -0.12 -14.64 7.27
CA ALA A 157 -0.73 -14.99 6.01
C ALA A 157 -0.20 -14.08 4.91
N ILE A 158 0.12 -14.62 3.73
CA ILE A 158 0.49 -13.84 2.55
C ILE A 158 -0.48 -14.16 1.42
N VAL A 159 -1.05 -13.13 0.81
CA VAL A 159 -1.87 -13.24 -0.41
C VAL A 159 -1.19 -12.48 -1.54
N THR A 160 -1.03 -13.12 -2.70
CA THR A 160 -0.39 -12.54 -3.88
C THR A 160 -1.20 -12.76 -5.14
N GLN A 161 -1.18 -11.78 -6.05
CA GLN A 161 -1.67 -11.95 -7.42
C GLN A 161 -0.68 -12.73 -8.31
N SER A 162 0.62 -12.78 -7.96
CA SER A 162 1.65 -13.48 -8.72
C SER A 162 2.06 -14.81 -8.09
N SER A 163 1.83 -15.90 -8.82
CA SER A 163 2.25 -17.25 -8.42
C SER A 163 3.77 -17.38 -8.25
N ASN A 164 4.55 -16.78 -9.16
CA ASN A 164 6.01 -16.86 -9.10
C ASN A 164 6.59 -16.11 -7.89
N ILE A 165 5.99 -14.97 -7.52
CA ILE A 165 6.35 -14.26 -6.29
C ILE A 165 6.01 -15.12 -5.06
N ALA A 166 4.85 -15.78 -5.01
CA ALA A 166 4.54 -16.71 -3.91
C ALA A 166 5.59 -17.83 -3.80
N ILE A 167 5.98 -18.48 -4.90
CA ILE A 167 7.02 -19.51 -4.89
C ILE A 167 8.28 -18.97 -4.21
N ASN A 168 8.77 -17.80 -4.64
CA ASN A 168 9.97 -17.19 -4.06
C ASN A 168 9.82 -16.84 -2.57
N LEU A 169 8.65 -16.32 -2.16
CA LEU A 169 8.37 -16.00 -0.76
C LEU A 169 8.39 -17.26 0.12
N THR A 170 7.95 -18.41 -0.39
CA THR A 170 8.03 -19.68 0.35
C THR A 170 9.45 -20.21 0.53
N MET A 171 10.41 -19.71 -0.27
CA MET A 171 11.82 -20.12 -0.24
C MET A 171 12.70 -19.20 0.62
N GLN A 172 12.10 -18.28 1.36
CA GLN A 172 12.84 -17.39 2.25
C GLN A 172 13.65 -18.18 3.30
N GLN A 173 14.83 -17.67 3.66
CA GLN A 173 15.68 -18.17 4.76
C GLN A 173 15.80 -17.12 5.90
N ARG A 174 14.82 -16.23 6.00
CA ARG A 174 14.76 -15.10 6.95
C ARG A 174 14.08 -15.48 8.28
N GLY A 175 13.69 -16.75 8.43
CA GLY A 175 13.03 -17.29 9.63
C GLY A 175 11.60 -16.79 9.85
N LEU A 176 10.90 -16.25 8.84
CA LEU A 176 9.51 -15.82 8.97
C LEU A 176 8.55 -17.02 9.00
N PRO A 177 7.76 -17.24 10.06
CA PRO A 177 6.74 -18.27 10.08
C PRO A 177 5.56 -17.87 9.18
N LEU A 178 5.31 -18.68 8.16
CA LEU A 178 4.17 -18.52 7.26
C LEU A 178 3.06 -19.44 7.75
N ALA A 179 1.90 -18.91 8.08
CA ALA A 179 0.68 -19.68 8.32
C ALA A 179 0.02 -20.08 7.00
N TYR A 180 -0.09 -19.12 6.08
CA TYR A 180 -0.69 -19.31 4.77
C TYR A 180 0.09 -18.58 3.69
N VAL A 181 0.17 -19.18 2.51
CA VAL A 181 0.53 -18.50 1.26
C VAL A 181 -0.55 -18.81 0.23
N VAL A 182 -1.21 -17.78 -0.30
CA VAL A 182 -2.34 -17.93 -1.23
C VAL A 182 -2.08 -17.13 -2.49
N THR A 183 -2.31 -17.74 -3.65
CA THR A 183 -2.26 -17.07 -4.95
C THR A 183 -3.68 -16.85 -5.46
N ALA A 184 -3.96 -15.63 -5.91
CA ALA A 184 -5.30 -15.23 -6.33
C ALA A 184 -5.53 -15.40 -7.84
N GLY A 185 -4.45 -15.45 -8.63
CA GLY A 185 -4.49 -15.54 -10.10
C GLY A 185 -5.33 -14.42 -10.70
N ASN A 186 -6.22 -14.78 -11.62
CA ASN A 186 -7.12 -13.83 -12.28
C ASN A 186 -8.18 -13.22 -11.34
N GLN A 187 -8.38 -13.77 -10.14
CA GLN A 187 -9.40 -13.29 -9.19
C GLN A 187 -10.81 -13.23 -9.79
N ALA A 188 -11.19 -14.24 -10.57
CA ALA A 188 -12.46 -14.20 -11.29
C ALA A 188 -13.67 -14.08 -10.36
N GLN A 189 -13.58 -14.67 -9.16
CA GLN A 189 -14.66 -14.67 -8.17
C GLN A 189 -14.21 -14.10 -6.82
N SER A 190 -13.06 -14.54 -6.30
CA SER A 190 -12.56 -14.15 -4.98
C SER A 190 -11.41 -13.15 -5.10
N GLY A 191 -11.61 -11.93 -4.57
CA GLY A 191 -10.56 -10.92 -4.53
C GLY A 191 -9.52 -11.18 -3.44
N ILE A 192 -8.33 -10.57 -3.54
CA ILE A 192 -7.33 -10.65 -2.46
C ILE A 192 -7.84 -10.09 -1.13
N ALA A 193 -8.79 -9.14 -1.18
CA ALA A 193 -9.44 -8.61 0.01
C ALA A 193 -10.31 -9.66 0.72
N ASP A 194 -11.12 -10.42 -0.03
CA ASP A 194 -11.97 -11.49 0.50
C ASP A 194 -11.15 -12.66 1.04
N ILE A 195 -10.10 -13.04 0.30
CA ILE A 195 -9.16 -14.09 0.72
C ILE A 195 -8.46 -13.67 2.01
N GLY A 196 -7.92 -12.44 2.06
CA GLY A 196 -7.28 -11.89 3.25
C GLY A 196 -8.22 -11.86 4.45
N ALA A 197 -9.47 -11.44 4.25
CA ALA A 197 -10.47 -11.39 5.31
C ALA A 197 -10.77 -12.79 5.86
N ALA A 198 -10.91 -13.80 4.99
CA ALA A 198 -11.14 -15.16 5.42
C ALA A 198 -9.96 -15.78 6.20
N LEU A 199 -8.72 -15.45 5.82
CA LEU A 199 -7.52 -15.92 6.51
C LEU A 199 -7.35 -15.29 7.90
N LEU A 200 -7.69 -14.00 8.03
CA LEU A 200 -7.61 -13.29 9.31
C LEU A 200 -8.57 -13.84 10.37
N GLU A 201 -9.62 -14.57 9.99
CA GLU A 201 -10.52 -15.25 10.93
C GLU A 201 -9.89 -16.46 11.62
N ASP A 202 -8.71 -16.94 11.21
CA ASP A 202 -7.96 -17.94 11.96
C ASP A 202 -7.10 -17.26 13.05
N ASP A 203 -7.36 -17.56 14.32
CA ASP A 203 -6.65 -16.97 15.47
C ASP A 203 -5.15 -17.27 15.49
N ARG A 204 -4.70 -18.30 14.74
CA ARG A 204 -3.28 -18.62 14.57
C ARG A 204 -2.57 -17.68 13.59
N VAL A 205 -3.30 -16.89 12.81
CA VAL A 205 -2.75 -15.87 11.91
C VAL A 205 -2.48 -14.58 12.67
N THR A 206 -1.24 -14.09 12.63
CA THR A 206 -0.81 -12.92 13.40
C THR A 206 -0.80 -11.61 12.61
N ALA A 207 -0.58 -11.68 11.30
CA ALA A 207 -0.54 -10.53 10.40
C ALA A 207 -0.84 -10.96 8.96
N LEU A 208 -1.20 -10.00 8.10
CA LEU A 208 -1.48 -10.21 6.69
C LEU A 208 -0.53 -9.40 5.81
N GLY A 209 0.12 -10.08 4.87
CA GLY A 209 0.90 -9.47 3.80
C GLY A 209 0.15 -9.54 2.47
N LEU A 210 0.07 -8.44 1.74
CA LEU A 210 -0.56 -8.37 0.42
C LEU A 210 0.48 -7.99 -0.65
N HIS A 211 0.70 -8.85 -1.64
CA HIS A 211 1.39 -8.46 -2.87
C HIS A 211 0.36 -8.08 -3.94
N ILE A 212 0.32 -6.80 -4.28
CA ILE A 212 -0.74 -6.17 -5.08
C ILE A 212 -0.17 -5.69 -6.42
N GLU A 213 -0.75 -6.18 -7.51
CA GLU A 213 -0.59 -5.70 -8.88
C GLU A 213 -1.71 -4.70 -9.22
N GLY A 214 -2.94 -5.01 -8.83
CA GLY A 214 -4.12 -4.15 -9.06
C GLY A 214 -5.18 -4.32 -7.97
N PHE A 215 -5.97 -3.27 -7.76
CA PHE A 215 -7.11 -3.30 -6.84
C PHE A 215 -8.38 -3.73 -7.59
N GLY A 216 -9.16 -4.60 -6.97
CA GLY A 216 -10.48 -5.02 -7.45
C GLY A 216 -11.59 -4.25 -6.74
N ASP A 217 -12.34 -4.94 -5.88
CA ASP A 217 -13.44 -4.33 -5.12
C ASP A 217 -12.93 -3.46 -3.94
N LEU A 218 -13.05 -2.14 -4.10
CA LEU A 218 -12.65 -1.17 -3.08
C LEU A 218 -13.46 -1.28 -1.78
N ARG A 219 -14.74 -1.70 -1.84
CA ARG A 219 -15.56 -1.92 -0.64
C ARG A 219 -15.07 -3.14 0.14
N ALA A 220 -14.63 -4.18 -0.56
CA ALA A 220 -14.01 -5.34 0.08
C ALA A 220 -12.70 -4.96 0.79
N PHE A 221 -11.89 -4.05 0.22
CA PHE A 221 -10.68 -3.53 0.89
C PHE A 221 -11.00 -2.70 2.13
N GLU A 222 -12.02 -1.83 2.08
CA GLU A 222 -12.49 -1.09 3.26
C GLU A 222 -12.93 -2.05 4.38
N ALA A 223 -13.70 -3.08 4.02
CA ALA A 223 -14.16 -4.11 4.95
C ALA A 223 -13.00 -4.93 5.52
N LEU A 224 -12.02 -5.33 4.70
CA LEU A 224 -10.81 -6.03 5.14
C LEU A 224 -10.03 -5.20 6.16
N ALA A 225 -9.76 -3.93 5.85
CA ALA A 225 -8.99 -3.05 6.73
C ALA A 225 -9.73 -2.82 8.06
N GLN A 226 -11.05 -2.64 8.02
CA GLN A 226 -11.86 -2.55 9.23
C GLN A 226 -11.79 -3.85 10.04
N ARG A 227 -11.97 -5.00 9.40
CA ARG A 227 -11.99 -6.29 10.09
C ARG A 227 -10.64 -6.63 10.72
N ALA A 228 -9.54 -6.33 10.03
CA ALA A 228 -8.19 -6.44 10.56
C ALA A 228 -7.98 -5.62 11.84
N ARG A 229 -8.48 -4.38 11.88
CA ARG A 229 -8.44 -3.54 13.08
C ARG A 229 -9.26 -4.12 14.22
N GLU A 230 -10.46 -4.62 13.95
CA GLU A 230 -11.31 -5.27 14.96
C GLU A 230 -10.65 -6.52 15.56
N LEU A 231 -9.90 -7.26 14.76
CA LEU A 231 -9.15 -8.45 15.18
C LEU A 231 -7.79 -8.12 15.80
N GLY A 232 -7.33 -6.87 15.73
CA GLY A 232 -5.99 -6.47 16.17
C GLY A 232 -4.85 -7.07 15.32
N LYS A 233 -5.14 -7.48 14.07
CA LYS A 233 -4.18 -8.13 13.17
C LYS A 233 -3.73 -7.13 12.08
N PRO A 234 -2.45 -6.72 12.04
CA PRO A 234 -1.98 -5.73 11.10
C PRO A 234 -1.93 -6.24 9.65
N ILE A 235 -2.06 -5.31 8.70
CA ILE A 235 -1.91 -5.57 7.27
C ILE A 235 -0.77 -4.70 6.72
N VAL A 236 0.10 -5.30 5.89
CA VAL A 236 1.09 -4.58 5.09
C VAL A 236 0.99 -4.97 3.62
N ALA A 237 1.36 -4.07 2.72
CA ALA A 237 1.22 -4.28 1.28
C ALA A 237 2.51 -3.95 0.52
N LEU A 238 2.87 -4.80 -0.44
CA LEU A 238 3.83 -4.49 -1.49
C LEU A 238 3.02 -4.24 -2.78
N LYS A 239 2.98 -2.98 -3.24
CA LYS A 239 2.24 -2.58 -4.44
C LYS A 239 3.20 -2.30 -5.60
N VAL A 240 3.13 -3.13 -6.63
CA VAL A 240 3.83 -2.90 -7.91
C VAL A 240 3.04 -1.95 -8.81
N GLY A 241 3.61 -1.47 -9.93
CA GLY A 241 2.92 -0.54 -10.84
C GLY A 241 3.19 0.95 -10.58
N LYS A 242 4.33 1.27 -9.96
CA LYS A 242 4.77 2.66 -9.75
C LYS A 242 5.29 3.32 -11.03
N SER A 243 5.95 2.55 -11.90
CA SER A 243 6.47 3.05 -13.18
C SER A 243 5.48 2.83 -14.32
N ALA A 244 5.61 3.62 -15.39
CA ALA A 244 4.79 3.49 -16.58
C ALA A 244 4.93 2.10 -17.23
N GLU A 245 6.13 1.53 -17.19
CA GLU A 245 6.40 0.17 -17.70
C GLU A 245 5.68 -0.89 -16.88
N ALA A 246 5.70 -0.78 -15.54
CA ALA A 246 5.02 -1.71 -14.66
C ALA A 246 3.49 -1.60 -14.80
N GLN A 247 2.96 -0.39 -14.98
CA GLN A 247 1.53 -0.16 -15.25
C GLN A 247 1.12 -0.81 -16.57
N ALA A 248 1.89 -0.60 -17.64
CA ALA A 248 1.63 -1.21 -18.95
C ALA A 248 1.67 -2.74 -18.88
N ALA A 249 2.66 -3.32 -18.18
CA ALA A 249 2.78 -4.76 -17.99
C ALA A 249 1.57 -5.35 -17.24
N THR A 250 1.08 -4.66 -16.20
CA THR A 250 -0.07 -5.11 -15.39
C THR A 250 -1.34 -5.21 -16.25
N VAL A 251 -1.60 -4.20 -17.08
CA VAL A 251 -2.75 -4.19 -18.01
C VAL A 251 -2.68 -5.38 -18.97
N SER A 252 -1.51 -5.63 -19.55
CA SER A 252 -1.33 -6.75 -20.50
C SER A 252 -1.42 -8.14 -19.85
N HIS A 253 -1.07 -8.27 -18.57
CA HIS A 253 -0.89 -9.57 -17.92
C HIS A 253 -2.13 -10.04 -17.14
N THR A 254 -2.97 -9.13 -16.67
CA THR A 254 -4.11 -9.47 -15.78
C THR A 254 -5.46 -8.97 -16.28
N ALA A 255 -5.49 -8.23 -17.41
CA ALA A 255 -6.68 -7.55 -17.93
C ALA A 255 -7.40 -6.67 -16.89
N SER A 256 -6.71 -6.27 -15.81
CA SER A 256 -7.23 -5.40 -14.77
C SER A 256 -7.05 -3.93 -15.14
N VAL A 257 -7.93 -3.08 -14.64
CA VAL A 257 -7.80 -1.63 -14.79
C VAL A 257 -6.61 -1.18 -13.94
N ALA A 258 -5.51 -0.77 -14.58
CA ALA A 258 -4.39 -0.16 -13.88
C ALA A 258 -4.77 1.27 -13.46
N GLY A 259 -4.97 1.48 -12.17
CA GLY A 259 -5.04 2.83 -11.60
C GLY A 259 -3.65 3.45 -11.44
N GLY A 260 -3.62 4.76 -11.20
CA GLY A 260 -2.39 5.50 -10.94
C GLY A 260 -1.77 5.16 -9.60
N ASP A 261 -0.44 5.30 -9.50
CA ASP A 261 0.31 5.07 -8.26
C ASP A 261 -0.15 5.99 -7.12
N ALA A 262 -0.51 7.23 -7.45
CA ALA A 262 -1.05 8.20 -6.49
C ALA A 262 -2.36 7.71 -5.84
N GLY A 263 -3.27 7.13 -6.63
CA GLY A 263 -4.52 6.55 -6.13
C GLY A 263 -4.27 5.33 -5.25
N ALA A 264 -3.33 4.46 -5.64
CA ALA A 264 -2.94 3.30 -4.86
C ALA A 264 -2.30 3.68 -3.52
N ALA A 265 -1.38 4.65 -3.50
CA ALA A 265 -0.75 5.16 -2.29
C ALA A 265 -1.78 5.80 -1.36
N ALA A 266 -2.68 6.63 -1.91
CA ALA A 266 -3.74 7.27 -1.15
C ALA A 266 -4.74 6.25 -0.56
N LEU A 267 -5.05 5.17 -1.30
CA LEU A 267 -5.90 4.08 -0.80
C LEU A 267 -5.26 3.36 0.38
N LEU A 268 -4.01 2.91 0.24
CA LEU A 268 -3.30 2.19 1.31
C LEU A 268 -3.15 3.05 2.57
N ALA A 269 -2.78 4.32 2.40
CA ALA A 269 -2.69 5.28 3.50
C ALA A 269 -4.05 5.50 4.18
N ARG A 270 -5.13 5.65 3.41
CA ARG A 270 -6.51 5.77 3.94
C ARG A 270 -6.93 4.54 4.76
N LEU A 271 -6.50 3.35 4.34
CA LEU A 271 -6.85 2.09 5.00
C LEU A 271 -5.95 1.76 6.20
N GLY A 272 -4.81 2.44 6.35
CA GLY A 272 -3.83 2.18 7.41
C GLY A 272 -2.95 0.98 7.11
N ILE A 273 -2.75 0.71 5.83
CA ILE A 273 -1.93 -0.39 5.34
C ILE A 273 -0.59 0.21 4.94
N ALA A 274 0.48 -0.15 5.64
CA ALA A 274 1.81 0.31 5.29
C ALA A 274 2.22 -0.26 3.92
N ARG A 275 2.76 0.62 3.06
CA ARG A 275 3.27 0.25 1.73
C ARG A 275 4.77 0.01 1.81
N LEU A 276 5.21 -1.12 1.26
CA LEU A 276 6.60 -1.52 1.12
C LEU A 276 6.97 -1.57 -0.37
N ASP A 277 8.23 -1.28 -0.67
CA ASP A 277 8.72 -1.17 -2.06
C ASP A 277 9.53 -2.40 -2.51
N ASP A 278 9.91 -3.30 -1.59
CA ASP A 278 10.71 -4.48 -1.90
C ASP A 278 10.33 -5.70 -1.04
N LEU A 279 10.67 -6.89 -1.54
CA LEU A 279 10.31 -8.16 -0.90
C LEU A 279 11.05 -8.39 0.41
N SER A 280 12.26 -7.87 0.56
CA SER A 280 13.05 -8.05 1.79
C SER A 280 12.42 -7.27 2.92
N SER A 281 12.18 -5.97 2.74
CA SER A 281 11.50 -5.12 3.71
C SER A 281 10.08 -5.62 4.01
N PHE A 282 9.37 -6.14 3.01
CA PHE A 282 8.05 -6.77 3.21
C PHE A 282 8.10 -7.97 4.17
N LEU A 283 9.05 -8.88 3.99
CA LEU A 283 9.24 -10.04 4.88
C LEU A 283 9.73 -9.64 6.28
N GLU A 284 10.67 -8.69 6.38
CA GLU A 284 11.17 -8.20 7.67
C GLU A 284 10.07 -7.46 8.47
N THR A 285 9.19 -6.73 7.78
CA THR A 285 8.03 -6.07 8.41
C THR A 285 7.03 -7.11 8.94
N LEU A 286 6.67 -8.11 8.13
CA LEU A 286 5.79 -9.20 8.57
C LEU A 286 6.37 -9.96 9.77
N LYS A 287 7.69 -10.14 9.80
CA LYS A 287 8.40 -10.79 10.90
C LYS A 287 8.34 -9.99 12.19
N LEU A 288 8.56 -8.68 12.12
CA LEU A 288 8.37 -7.78 13.27
C LEU A 288 6.93 -7.86 13.78
N LEU A 289 5.95 -7.75 12.88
CA LEU A 289 4.52 -7.74 13.23
C LEU A 289 4.07 -9.08 13.82
N HIS A 290 4.64 -10.20 13.37
CA HIS A 290 4.39 -11.52 13.96
C HIS A 290 4.82 -11.59 15.42
N VAL A 291 6.00 -11.05 15.76
CA VAL A 291 6.56 -11.14 17.11
C VAL A 291 5.98 -10.09 18.06
N THR A 292 5.74 -8.86 17.57
CA THR A 292 5.44 -7.71 18.44
C THR A 292 4.06 -7.11 18.23
N GLY A 293 3.38 -7.44 17.12
CA GLY A 293 2.24 -6.67 16.65
C GLY A 293 2.66 -5.27 16.13
N PRO A 294 1.71 -4.34 15.99
CA PRO A 294 2.02 -2.95 15.65
C PRO A 294 2.89 -2.28 16.72
N LEU A 295 3.82 -1.44 16.28
CA LEU A 295 4.61 -0.60 17.17
C LEU A 295 3.82 0.64 17.60
N ALA A 296 3.98 1.04 18.87
CA ALA A 296 3.27 2.17 19.45
C ALA A 296 3.79 3.55 18.99
N SER A 297 4.99 3.61 18.39
CA SER A 297 5.58 4.83 17.82
C SER A 297 6.71 4.46 16.85
N ASN A 298 7.30 5.48 16.22
CA ASN A 298 8.49 5.40 15.37
C ASN A 298 9.81 5.68 16.13
N ARG A 299 9.77 5.75 17.46
CA ARG A 299 10.93 6.08 18.29
C ARG A 299 11.72 4.82 18.60
N ILE A 300 12.93 4.69 18.07
CA ILE A 300 13.74 3.48 18.20
C ILE A 300 15.10 3.77 18.83
N ALA A 301 15.75 2.72 19.32
CA ALA A 301 17.14 2.76 19.75
C ALA A 301 17.97 1.78 18.93
N SER A 302 19.25 2.09 18.73
CA SER A 302 20.22 1.14 18.21
C SER A 302 21.44 1.06 19.11
N ILE A 303 21.98 -0.14 19.28
CA ILE A 303 23.17 -0.41 20.08
C ILE A 303 24.05 -1.46 19.38
N SER A 304 25.35 -1.16 19.22
CA SER A 304 26.33 -1.96 18.50
C SER A 304 27.70 -1.91 19.18
N CYS A 305 28.58 -2.87 18.89
CA CYS A 305 29.96 -2.87 19.43
C CYS A 305 30.95 -2.06 18.57
N SER A 306 30.44 -1.35 17.56
CA SER A 306 31.20 -0.64 16.54
C SER A 306 30.58 0.72 16.23
N GLY A 307 31.37 1.78 16.34
CA GLY A 307 30.95 3.14 15.97
C GLY A 307 30.63 3.30 14.48
N GLY A 308 31.17 2.44 13.62
CA GLY A 308 30.82 2.40 12.20
C GLY A 308 29.36 1.96 11.99
N GLU A 309 28.92 0.94 12.72
CA GLU A 309 27.53 0.45 12.69
C GLU A 309 26.57 1.45 13.32
N ALA A 310 26.97 2.10 14.42
CA ALA A 310 26.17 3.16 15.06
C ALA A 310 25.95 4.35 14.10
N SER A 311 26.99 4.77 13.38
CA SER A 311 26.89 5.82 12.37
C SER A 311 26.05 5.37 11.17
N LEU A 312 26.25 4.13 10.70
CA LEU A 312 25.47 3.57 9.59
C LEU A 312 23.98 3.46 9.91
N ALA A 313 23.61 3.10 11.15
CA ALA A 313 22.21 3.09 11.60
C ALA A 313 21.59 4.49 11.55
N ALA A 314 22.34 5.52 11.96
CA ALA A 314 21.88 6.91 11.88
C ALA A 314 21.70 7.37 10.42
N ASP A 315 22.68 7.08 9.55
CA ASP A 315 22.61 7.45 8.12
C ASP A 315 21.48 6.70 7.40
N THR A 316 21.27 5.42 7.71
CA THR A 316 20.21 4.60 7.10
C THR A 316 18.80 5.11 7.42
N ALA A 317 18.64 5.72 8.60
CA ALA A 317 17.40 6.32 9.07
C ALA A 317 17.14 7.74 8.52
N HIS A 318 18.11 8.38 7.84
CA HIS A 318 18.03 9.80 7.50
C HIS A 318 16.79 10.18 6.67
N ASP A 319 16.41 9.32 5.73
CA ASP A 319 15.28 9.54 4.81
C ASP A 319 14.00 8.80 5.23
N LEU A 320 13.96 8.30 6.48
CA LEU A 320 12.84 7.56 7.05
C LEU A 320 12.26 8.33 8.23
N ASP A 321 10.97 8.14 8.51
CA ASP A 321 10.26 8.73 9.65
C ASP A 321 10.52 7.95 10.95
N VAL A 322 11.75 7.45 11.15
CA VAL A 322 12.16 6.87 12.45
C VAL A 322 12.97 7.89 13.24
N VAL A 323 12.82 7.88 14.56
CA VAL A 323 13.52 8.83 15.44
C VAL A 323 14.39 8.09 16.42
N PHE A 324 15.68 8.46 16.49
CA PHE A 324 16.59 8.08 17.57
C PHE A 324 16.58 9.16 18.66
N PRO A 325 15.74 9.06 19.70
CA PRO A 325 15.70 10.09 20.72
C PRO A 325 16.97 10.09 21.58
N PRO A 326 17.37 11.24 22.14
CA PRO A 326 18.47 11.31 23.09
C PRO A 326 18.16 10.46 24.32
N LEU A 327 19.21 9.92 24.94
CA LEU A 327 19.10 9.10 26.13
C LEU A 327 18.51 9.90 27.30
N ASN A 328 17.56 9.30 28.01
CA ASN A 328 17.03 9.86 29.25
C ASN A 328 17.99 9.62 30.43
N GLU A 329 17.66 10.19 31.60
CA GLU A 329 18.50 10.09 32.79
C GLU A 329 18.70 8.63 33.24
N ARG A 330 17.65 7.81 33.23
CA ARG A 330 17.71 6.39 33.59
C ARG A 330 18.65 5.62 32.68
N GLN A 331 18.48 5.76 31.36
CA GLN A 331 19.34 5.12 30.36
C GLN A 331 20.79 5.56 30.59
N THR A 332 21.03 6.86 30.72
CA THR A 332 22.39 7.41 30.93
C THR A 332 23.04 6.86 32.20
N THR A 333 22.34 6.83 33.34
CA THR A 333 22.87 6.30 34.61
C THR A 333 23.16 4.81 34.51
N ASN A 334 22.24 4.01 33.98
CA ASN A 334 22.38 2.56 33.93
C ASN A 334 23.42 2.12 32.91
N LEU A 335 23.46 2.76 31.73
CA LEU A 335 24.49 2.51 30.72
C LEU A 335 25.88 2.89 31.25
N ARG A 336 26.00 4.01 31.99
CA ARG A 336 27.26 4.40 32.62
C ARG A 336 27.72 3.36 33.63
N ALA A 337 26.82 2.79 34.41
CA ALA A 337 27.11 1.72 35.35
C ALA A 337 27.54 0.42 34.65
N ALA A 338 26.94 0.10 33.49
CA ALA A 338 27.25 -1.10 32.73
C ALA A 338 28.54 -1.00 31.90
N LEU A 339 28.83 0.18 31.32
CA LEU A 339 29.88 0.39 30.32
C LEU A 339 31.09 1.18 30.85
N GLY A 340 30.96 1.81 32.01
CA GLY A 340 32.01 2.62 32.61
C GLY A 340 32.17 4.02 31.99
N PRO A 341 33.20 4.78 32.41
CA PRO A 341 33.33 6.20 32.07
C PRO A 341 33.88 6.47 30.66
N MET A 342 34.46 5.47 29.99
CA MET A 342 35.19 5.65 28.72
C MET A 342 34.30 5.55 27.48
N VAL A 343 33.05 5.10 27.62
CA VAL A 343 32.12 4.97 26.49
C VAL A 343 31.30 6.26 26.31
N ALA A 344 31.24 6.79 25.09
CA ALA A 344 30.36 7.91 24.76
C ALA A 344 28.92 7.41 24.66
N LEU A 345 28.03 7.92 25.51
CA LEU A 345 26.63 7.48 25.54
C LEU A 345 25.82 8.35 24.58
N ALA A 346 25.24 7.73 23.56
CA ALA A 346 24.38 8.35 22.57
C ALA A 346 23.32 7.34 22.10
N ASN A 347 22.40 7.79 21.25
CA ASN A 347 21.50 6.93 20.47
C ASN A 347 21.58 7.38 19.01
N PRO A 348 22.09 6.56 18.08
CA PRO A 348 22.63 5.20 18.26
C PRO A 348 23.85 5.09 19.19
N LEU A 349 24.02 3.93 19.84
CA LEU A 349 25.06 3.69 20.85
C LEU A 349 26.15 2.73 20.34
N ASP A 350 27.42 3.14 20.44
CA ASP A 350 28.58 2.24 20.38
C ASP A 350 29.01 1.87 21.81
N TYR A 351 28.87 0.59 22.19
CA TYR A 351 29.30 0.09 23.50
C TYR A 351 30.72 -0.47 23.52
N HIS A 352 31.43 -0.42 22.39
CA HIS A 352 32.72 -1.09 22.14
C HIS A 352 32.66 -2.60 22.40
N THR A 353 33.81 -3.26 22.49
CA THR A 353 33.91 -4.71 22.72
C THR A 353 34.27 -5.10 24.16
N TYR A 354 34.30 -4.15 25.11
CA TYR A 354 34.78 -4.39 26.48
C TYR A 354 33.96 -5.41 27.27
N ILE A 355 32.66 -5.50 26.99
CA ILE A 355 31.73 -6.43 27.63
C ILE A 355 31.50 -7.70 26.80
N TRP A 356 32.14 -7.83 25.64
CA TRP A 356 31.94 -8.99 24.76
C TRP A 356 32.41 -10.28 25.46
N ARG A 357 31.67 -11.39 25.27
CA ARG A 357 31.82 -12.67 26.00
C ARG A 357 31.42 -12.64 27.48
N ASP A 358 30.87 -11.55 28.00
CA ASP A 358 30.26 -11.48 29.33
C ASP A 358 28.75 -11.28 29.18
N VAL A 359 28.01 -12.39 29.22
CA VAL A 359 26.55 -12.42 29.03
C VAL A 359 25.84 -11.50 30.03
N ASP A 360 26.27 -11.50 31.29
CA ASP A 360 25.66 -10.67 32.33
C ASP A 360 25.91 -9.19 32.08
N ALA A 361 27.13 -8.81 31.67
CA ALA A 361 27.46 -7.43 31.34
C ALA A 361 26.73 -6.93 30.08
N MET A 362 26.68 -7.76 29.02
CA MET A 362 25.91 -7.48 27.81
C MET A 362 24.43 -7.32 28.12
N THR A 363 23.85 -8.23 28.91
CA THR A 363 22.45 -8.16 29.32
C THR A 363 22.15 -6.86 30.07
N ARG A 364 23.03 -6.44 30.98
CA ARG A 364 22.89 -5.16 31.71
C ARG A 364 22.95 -3.96 30.76
N ALA A 365 23.87 -3.94 29.80
CA ALA A 365 23.99 -2.85 28.84
C ALA A 365 22.77 -2.77 27.90
N PHE A 366 22.33 -3.90 27.36
CA PHE A 366 21.17 -3.98 26.46
C PHE A 366 19.89 -3.56 27.20
N SER A 367 19.67 -4.06 28.41
CA SER A 367 18.52 -3.69 29.25
C SER A 367 18.53 -2.21 29.66
N ALA A 368 19.71 -1.62 29.84
CA ALA A 368 19.85 -0.21 30.17
C ALA A 368 19.47 0.70 29.00
N MET A 369 19.69 0.27 27.75
CA MET A 369 19.27 0.99 26.55
C MET A 369 17.75 0.93 26.34
N MET A 370 17.13 -0.22 26.59
CA MET A 370 15.69 -0.43 26.44
C MET A 370 14.88 0.49 27.36
N ASP A 371 13.81 1.10 26.87
CA ASP A 371 12.94 2.03 27.62
C ASP A 371 11.48 1.93 27.14
N PRO A 372 10.47 2.10 28.02
CA PRO A 372 9.06 2.10 27.61
C PRO A 372 8.68 3.21 26.61
N SER A 373 9.47 4.29 26.51
CA SER A 373 9.27 5.33 25.50
C SER A 373 9.81 4.98 24.11
N LEU A 374 10.48 3.83 23.97
CA LEU A 374 10.97 3.30 22.71
C LEU A 374 10.04 2.20 22.22
N ALA A 375 9.75 2.22 20.92
CA ALA A 375 9.00 1.19 20.25
C ALA A 375 9.82 -0.08 19.99
N MET A 376 11.13 0.06 19.76
CA MET A 376 12.05 -1.04 19.44
C MET A 376 13.48 -0.66 19.83
N THR A 377 14.24 -1.62 20.34
CA THR A 377 15.71 -1.52 20.49
C THR A 377 16.39 -2.52 19.56
N LEU A 378 17.22 -2.02 18.65
CA LEU A 378 17.96 -2.81 17.66
C LEU A 378 19.37 -3.12 18.18
N LEU A 379 19.70 -4.40 18.31
CA LEU A 379 21.02 -4.91 18.68
C LEU A 379 21.74 -5.35 17.41
N ILE A 380 22.75 -4.60 16.96
CA ILE A 380 23.47 -4.95 15.72
C ILE A 380 24.51 -6.03 16.03
N VAL A 381 24.36 -7.20 15.39
CA VAL A 381 25.21 -8.37 15.57
C VAL A 381 25.33 -9.13 14.25
N ASP A 382 26.55 -9.18 13.71
CA ASP A 382 26.86 -9.89 12.46
C ASP A 382 27.52 -11.23 12.72
N PHE A 383 26.86 -12.33 12.34
CA PHE A 383 27.35 -13.70 12.58
C PHE A 383 28.28 -14.19 11.46
N PRO A 384 29.32 -14.96 11.79
CA PRO A 384 30.21 -15.51 10.78
C PRO A 384 29.55 -16.67 10.03
N ARG A 385 30.04 -16.95 8.81
CA ARG A 385 29.50 -18.08 8.05
C ARG A 385 29.76 -19.43 8.74
N PRO A 386 28.73 -20.25 8.99
CA PRO A 386 28.88 -21.51 9.72
C PRO A 386 29.61 -22.61 8.91
N ASP A 387 29.69 -22.49 7.58
CA ASP A 387 30.43 -23.43 6.74
C ASP A 387 31.96 -23.26 6.84
N ARG A 388 32.45 -22.13 7.39
CA ARG A 388 33.89 -21.81 7.44
C ARG A 388 34.42 -21.39 8.81
N CYS A 389 33.55 -20.89 9.67
CA CYS A 389 33.91 -20.29 10.95
C CYS A 389 33.06 -20.91 12.07
N SER A 390 33.57 -20.82 13.30
CA SER A 390 32.75 -21.12 14.48
C SER A 390 32.03 -19.86 14.94
N ALA A 391 30.73 -19.97 15.19
CA ALA A 391 29.89 -18.90 15.74
C ALA A 391 29.83 -18.89 17.28
N ALA A 392 30.57 -19.77 17.98
CA ALA A 392 30.46 -19.93 19.43
C ALA A 392 30.72 -18.64 20.24
N ASP A 393 31.56 -17.74 19.71
CA ASP A 393 31.84 -16.44 20.34
C ASP A 393 30.65 -15.46 20.27
N TRP A 394 29.61 -15.75 19.47
CA TRP A 394 28.40 -14.95 19.31
C TRP A 394 27.22 -15.45 20.14
N ASP A 395 27.29 -16.68 20.68
CA ASP A 395 26.23 -17.25 21.53
C ASP A 395 25.94 -16.33 22.72
N CYS A 396 26.97 -15.68 23.26
CA CYS A 396 26.83 -14.72 24.35
C CYS A 396 25.93 -13.52 23.99
N ALA A 397 25.94 -13.07 22.74
CA ALA A 397 25.09 -11.98 22.27
C ALA A 397 23.63 -12.42 22.14
N ILE A 398 23.39 -13.66 21.68
CA ILE A 398 22.06 -14.27 21.62
C ILE A 398 21.50 -14.38 23.05
N GLU A 399 22.25 -14.99 23.97
CA GLU A 399 21.85 -15.15 25.37
C GLU A 399 21.57 -13.80 26.03
N ALA A 400 22.41 -12.79 25.79
CA ALA A 400 22.22 -11.47 26.37
C ALA A 400 21.00 -10.72 25.81
N ALA A 401 20.71 -10.86 24.51
CA ALA A 401 19.52 -10.29 23.89
C ALA A 401 18.24 -10.90 24.49
N ILE A 402 18.22 -12.24 24.62
CA ILE A 402 17.12 -12.98 25.25
C ILE A 402 16.97 -12.58 26.72
N GLY A 403 18.08 -12.52 27.47
CA GLY A 403 18.09 -12.08 28.86
C GLY A 403 17.53 -10.67 29.03
N ALA A 404 17.89 -9.73 28.15
CA ALA A 404 17.40 -8.36 28.19
C ALA A 404 15.90 -8.26 27.89
N ARG A 405 15.41 -9.05 26.90
CA ARG A 405 13.96 -9.17 26.62
C ARG A 405 13.22 -9.69 27.84
N GLN A 406 13.71 -10.75 28.48
CA GLN A 406 13.07 -11.35 29.65
C GLN A 406 13.06 -10.41 30.86
N GLN A 407 14.12 -9.62 31.06
CA GLN A 407 14.22 -8.68 32.19
C GLN A 407 13.33 -7.45 32.03
N THR A 408 13.18 -6.94 30.80
CA THR A 408 12.52 -5.65 30.55
C THR A 408 11.09 -5.78 30.00
N GLY A 409 10.79 -6.87 29.28
CA GLY A 409 9.57 -7.01 28.48
C GLY A 409 9.51 -6.07 27.27
N ALA A 410 10.54 -5.25 27.02
CA ALA A 410 10.56 -4.29 25.93
C ALA A 410 10.87 -4.97 24.57
N ASN A 411 10.37 -4.40 23.48
CA ASN A 411 10.62 -4.92 22.14
C ASN A 411 12.10 -4.76 21.76
N VAL A 412 12.69 -5.86 21.33
CA VAL A 412 14.09 -5.93 20.92
C VAL A 412 14.21 -6.72 19.63
N GLY A 413 15.05 -6.22 18.73
CA GLY A 413 15.44 -6.92 17.53
C GLY A 413 16.95 -7.14 17.50
N MET A 414 17.39 -8.33 17.10
CA MET A 414 18.79 -8.56 16.75
C MET A 414 18.93 -8.40 15.24
N VAL A 415 19.83 -7.52 14.81
CA VAL A 415 19.95 -7.08 13.42
C VAL A 415 21.31 -7.49 12.88
N ALA A 416 21.33 -8.26 11.80
CA ALA A 416 22.52 -8.40 10.98
C ALA A 416 22.55 -7.26 9.96
N SER A 417 23.74 -6.69 9.74
CA SER A 417 23.97 -5.62 8.77
C SER A 417 23.69 -6.08 7.34
N LEU A 418 24.00 -7.35 7.05
CA LEU A 418 23.69 -8.03 5.79
C LEU A 418 22.79 -9.25 6.03
N SER A 419 21.96 -9.58 5.04
CA SER A 419 21.01 -10.70 5.16
C SER A 419 21.69 -12.05 5.41
N GLU A 420 22.87 -12.29 4.84
CA GLU A 420 23.62 -13.54 4.96
C GLU A 420 24.29 -13.74 6.32
N LEU A 421 24.36 -12.68 7.14
CA LEU A 421 25.04 -12.67 8.43
C LEU A 421 24.08 -12.98 9.59
N LEU A 422 22.88 -13.50 9.30
CA LEU A 422 21.97 -14.07 10.30
C LEU A 422 21.50 -15.47 9.87
N PRO A 423 22.10 -16.55 10.39
CA PRO A 423 21.67 -17.91 10.08
C PRO A 423 20.23 -18.19 10.49
N GLU A 424 19.51 -18.99 9.70
CA GLU A 424 18.09 -19.32 9.95
C GLU A 424 17.86 -20.00 11.31
N GLU A 425 18.79 -20.85 11.76
CA GLU A 425 18.74 -21.50 13.09
C GLU A 425 18.78 -20.46 14.23
N VAL A 426 19.62 -19.43 14.08
CA VAL A 426 19.70 -18.32 15.06
C VAL A 426 18.42 -17.50 15.03
N ALA A 427 17.87 -17.25 13.84
CA ALA A 427 16.58 -16.56 13.70
C ALA A 427 15.45 -17.33 14.43
N ALA A 428 15.37 -18.65 14.24
CA ALA A 428 14.40 -19.49 14.95
C ALA A 428 14.56 -19.42 16.48
N GLN A 429 15.80 -19.47 16.98
CA GLN A 429 16.10 -19.36 18.41
C GLN A 429 15.67 -18.01 19.00
N LEU A 430 15.99 -16.90 18.31
CA LEU A 430 15.61 -15.55 18.74
C LEU A 430 14.08 -15.39 18.75
N MET A 431 13.41 -15.86 17.69
CA MET A 431 11.97 -15.76 17.56
C MET A 431 11.22 -16.54 18.64
N ALA A 432 11.67 -17.75 18.97
CA ALA A 432 11.12 -18.52 20.08
C ALA A 432 11.22 -17.81 21.44
N ALA A 433 12.17 -16.89 21.58
CA ALA A 433 12.38 -16.07 22.78
C ALA A 433 11.70 -14.68 22.71
N GLY A 434 10.97 -14.38 21.65
CA GLY A 434 10.31 -13.08 21.45
C GLY A 434 11.27 -11.94 21.12
N VAL A 435 12.45 -12.25 20.59
CA VAL A 435 13.41 -11.28 20.02
C VAL A 435 13.23 -11.30 18.50
N VAL A 436 13.08 -10.14 17.86
CA VAL A 436 12.88 -10.08 16.40
C VAL A 436 14.23 -10.30 15.69
N PRO A 437 14.41 -11.37 14.89
CA PRO A 437 15.64 -11.54 14.13
C PRO A 437 15.53 -10.75 12.82
N PHE A 438 16.41 -9.80 12.53
CA PHE A 438 16.39 -9.00 11.31
C PHE A 438 17.55 -9.32 10.37
N CYS A 439 17.22 -9.60 9.10
CA CYS A 439 18.19 -9.91 8.05
C CYS A 439 18.43 -8.68 7.16
N GLY A 440 19.23 -7.73 7.66
CA GLY A 440 19.57 -6.47 6.99
C GLY A 440 19.19 -5.24 7.83
N LEU A 441 20.11 -4.28 7.94
CA LEU A 441 19.92 -3.08 8.77
C LEU A 441 18.88 -2.13 8.17
N ARG A 442 18.91 -1.94 6.84
CA ARG A 442 17.96 -1.06 6.16
C ARG A 442 16.54 -1.58 6.29
N GLU A 443 16.37 -2.88 6.03
CA GLU A 443 15.09 -3.56 6.11
C GLU A 443 14.53 -3.54 7.55
N ALA A 444 15.38 -3.66 8.58
CA ALA A 444 14.97 -3.54 9.98
C ALA A 444 14.40 -2.15 10.31
N ILE A 445 15.04 -1.08 9.81
CA ILE A 445 14.59 0.29 10.07
C ILE A 445 13.30 0.58 9.30
N ILE A 446 13.20 0.17 8.03
CA ILE A 446 11.96 0.27 7.24
C ILE A 446 10.83 -0.52 7.91
N ALA A 447 11.11 -1.72 8.43
CA ALA A 447 10.12 -2.51 9.16
C ALA A 447 9.62 -1.79 10.42
N CYS A 448 10.49 -1.09 11.15
CA CYS A 448 10.09 -0.30 12.31
C CYS A 448 9.19 0.89 11.92
N GLU A 449 9.50 1.59 10.84
CA GLU A 449 8.65 2.67 10.30
C GLU A 449 7.28 2.13 9.86
N ALA A 450 7.27 1.10 9.02
CA ALA A 450 6.03 0.50 8.50
C ALA A 450 5.14 -0.09 9.60
N ALA A 451 5.75 -0.61 10.67
CA ALA A 451 5.02 -1.15 11.81
C ALA A 451 4.59 -0.08 12.83
N ALA A 452 5.13 1.14 12.75
CA ALA A 452 4.71 2.27 13.59
C ALA A 452 3.31 2.75 13.12
N GLY A 453 2.29 2.06 13.61
CA GLY A 453 0.91 2.36 13.24
C GLY A 453 0.50 3.75 13.77
N SER A 454 -0.06 4.58 12.89
CA SER A 454 -0.86 5.71 13.33
C SER A 454 -2.30 5.26 13.52
N PRO A 455 -2.97 5.60 14.63
CA PRO A 455 -4.40 5.37 14.76
C PRO A 455 -5.11 6.18 13.67
N LEU A 456 -5.73 5.50 12.70
CA LEU A 456 -6.54 6.16 11.70
C LEU A 456 -7.95 6.39 12.24
N PRO A 457 -8.50 7.61 12.09
CA PRO A 457 -9.90 7.85 12.38
C PRO A 457 -10.78 7.00 11.45
N ALA A 458 -12.00 6.70 11.90
CA ALA A 458 -13.00 6.09 11.04
C ALA A 458 -13.24 7.01 9.83
N ALA A 459 -12.85 6.55 8.64
CA ALA A 459 -13.07 7.28 7.41
C ALA A 459 -14.49 7.00 6.89
N GLU A 460 -15.12 8.02 6.30
CA GLU A 460 -16.35 7.81 5.52
C GLU A 460 -16.09 6.85 4.36
N PRO A 461 -17.11 6.11 3.87
CA PRO A 461 -16.93 5.24 2.72
C PRO A 461 -16.40 6.02 1.51
N LEU A 462 -15.40 5.46 0.85
CA LEU A 462 -14.77 6.00 -0.36
C LEU A 462 -15.82 6.32 -1.44
N LEU A 463 -15.66 7.42 -2.17
CA LEU A 463 -16.45 7.67 -3.38
C LEU A 463 -15.93 6.75 -4.50
N LEU A 464 -16.77 5.78 -4.90
CA LEU A 464 -16.40 4.81 -5.93
C LEU A 464 -16.24 5.49 -7.31
N PRO A 465 -15.36 4.96 -8.17
CA PRO A 465 -15.22 5.45 -9.53
C PRO A 465 -16.55 5.31 -10.29
N THR A 466 -16.93 6.36 -11.02
CA THR A 466 -18.02 6.32 -11.99
C THR A 466 -17.47 5.91 -13.37
N PRO A 467 -18.30 5.38 -14.29
CA PRO A 467 -17.85 5.04 -15.64
C PRO A 467 -17.12 6.20 -16.31
N THR A 468 -16.00 5.91 -16.98
CA THR A 468 -15.25 6.91 -17.75
C THR A 468 -16.09 7.40 -18.92
N VAL A 469 -16.07 8.71 -19.14
CA VAL A 469 -16.76 9.37 -20.25
C VAL A 469 -15.77 10.19 -21.05
N ASP A 470 -16.10 10.49 -22.30
CA ASP A 470 -15.42 11.53 -23.08
C ASP A 470 -15.91 12.92 -22.60
N PRO A 471 -15.09 13.72 -21.90
CA PRO A 471 -15.53 14.92 -21.23
C PRO A 471 -15.41 16.17 -22.12
N ASP A 472 -16.33 17.12 -21.93
CA ASP A 472 -16.20 18.45 -22.48
C ASP A 472 -15.34 19.34 -21.58
N LEU A 473 -14.59 20.26 -22.19
CA LEU A 473 -13.90 21.32 -21.45
C LEU A 473 -14.91 22.41 -21.07
N ILE A 474 -15.11 22.61 -19.77
CA ILE A 474 -15.97 23.69 -19.27
C ILE A 474 -15.19 25.01 -19.33
N PRO A 475 -15.78 26.09 -19.89
CA PRO A 475 -15.13 27.41 -19.88
C PRO A 475 -14.74 27.85 -18.47
N GLU A 476 -13.53 28.38 -18.29
CA GLU A 476 -12.95 28.73 -16.96
C GLU A 476 -13.91 29.57 -16.10
N ALA A 477 -14.53 30.61 -16.68
CA ALA A 477 -15.48 31.46 -15.95
C ALA A 477 -16.68 30.66 -15.40
N GLU A 478 -17.16 29.68 -16.16
CA GLU A 478 -18.25 28.80 -15.76
C GLU A 478 -17.77 27.78 -14.72
N ALA A 479 -16.57 27.20 -14.88
CA ALA A 479 -15.97 26.30 -13.90
C ALA A 479 -15.79 26.99 -12.54
N LYS A 480 -15.22 28.20 -12.53
CA LYS A 480 -15.08 29.06 -11.33
C LYS A 480 -16.42 29.35 -10.69
N ARG A 481 -17.44 29.73 -11.48
CA ARG A 481 -18.78 30.01 -10.97
C ARG A 481 -19.40 28.78 -10.30
N ARG A 482 -19.34 27.63 -10.96
CA ARG A 482 -19.84 26.35 -10.41
C ARG A 482 -19.18 25.98 -9.09
N LEU A 483 -17.86 26.17 -8.97
CA LEU A 483 -17.13 25.90 -7.73
C LEU A 483 -17.37 26.98 -6.66
N ALA A 484 -17.60 28.23 -7.05
CA ALA A 484 -17.94 29.31 -6.14
C ALA A 484 -19.32 29.11 -5.49
N ASP A 485 -20.26 28.47 -6.18
CA ASP A 485 -21.55 28.04 -5.59
C ASP A 485 -21.35 27.05 -4.43
N TYR A 486 -20.20 26.36 -4.37
CA TYR A 486 -19.76 25.49 -3.28
C TYR A 486 -18.86 26.19 -2.24
N GLY A 487 -18.67 27.50 -2.36
CA GLY A 487 -17.89 28.31 -1.44
C GLY A 487 -16.42 28.49 -1.82
N LEU A 488 -15.99 28.07 -3.02
CA LEU A 488 -14.65 28.39 -3.51
C LEU A 488 -14.53 29.91 -3.76
N ARG A 489 -13.51 30.53 -3.21
CA ARG A 489 -13.24 31.96 -3.44
C ARG A 489 -12.59 32.14 -4.80
N ILE A 490 -13.18 33.01 -5.63
CA ILE A 490 -12.70 33.33 -6.97
C ILE A 490 -12.48 34.85 -7.07
N PRO A 491 -11.58 35.32 -7.95
CA PRO A 491 -11.40 36.74 -8.21
C PRO A 491 -12.69 37.38 -8.68
N LYS A 492 -12.90 38.67 -8.36
CA LYS A 492 -13.93 39.44 -9.07
C LYS A 492 -13.65 39.39 -10.57
N SER A 493 -14.64 38.95 -11.33
CA SER A 493 -14.43 38.66 -12.75
C SER A 493 -15.64 39.05 -13.60
N HIS A 494 -15.36 39.49 -14.82
CA HIS A 494 -16.36 39.85 -15.82
C HIS A 494 -15.97 39.31 -17.20
N ARG A 495 -16.94 38.72 -17.89
CA ARG A 495 -16.77 38.29 -19.29
C ARG A 495 -17.03 39.46 -20.24
N ALA A 496 -16.14 39.63 -21.20
CA ALA A 496 -16.24 40.64 -22.24
C ALA A 496 -16.08 40.02 -23.63
N LYS A 497 -16.88 40.49 -24.61
CA LYS A 497 -16.80 40.04 -26.01
C LYS A 497 -16.00 40.97 -26.91
N THR A 498 -15.55 42.11 -26.40
CA THR A 498 -14.81 43.11 -27.17
C THR A 498 -13.74 43.79 -26.31
N PRO A 499 -12.64 44.30 -26.90
CA PRO A 499 -11.63 45.08 -26.18
C PRO A 499 -12.19 46.29 -25.41
N GLY A 500 -13.23 46.93 -25.96
CA GLY A 500 -13.94 48.04 -25.30
C GLY A 500 -14.72 47.59 -24.06
N ALA A 501 -15.41 46.45 -24.14
CA ALA A 501 -16.12 45.87 -22.99
C ALA A 501 -15.14 45.35 -21.92
N ALA A 502 -13.99 44.80 -22.33
CA ALA A 502 -12.94 44.37 -21.41
C ALA A 502 -12.38 45.56 -20.63
N ARG A 503 -12.10 46.67 -21.31
CA ARG A 503 -11.69 47.93 -20.67
C ARG A 503 -12.72 48.47 -19.69
N ALA A 504 -14.01 48.46 -20.05
CA ALA A 504 -15.06 48.91 -19.15
C ALA A 504 -15.14 48.02 -17.90
N SER A 505 -15.05 46.71 -18.08
CA SER A 505 -15.04 45.72 -17.00
C SER A 505 -13.85 45.91 -16.06
N ALA A 506 -12.66 46.18 -16.59
CA ALA A 506 -11.46 46.44 -15.80
C ALA A 506 -11.57 47.71 -14.94
N ALA A 507 -12.25 48.74 -15.44
CA ALA A 507 -12.48 49.96 -14.68
C ALA A 507 -13.45 49.75 -13.51
N ASP A 508 -14.40 48.82 -13.64
CA ASP A 508 -15.37 48.46 -12.60
C ASP A 508 -14.74 47.56 -11.52
N ILE A 509 -13.90 46.60 -11.93
CA ILE A 509 -13.17 45.70 -11.01
C ILE A 509 -12.10 46.46 -10.21
N GLY A 510 -11.35 47.35 -10.87
CA GLY A 510 -10.20 48.05 -10.30
C GLY A 510 -8.86 47.41 -10.69
N TYR A 511 -7.79 48.21 -10.74
CA TYR A 511 -6.45 47.79 -11.20
C TYR A 511 -5.53 47.41 -10.02
N PRO A 512 -4.57 46.48 -10.21
CA PRO A 512 -4.29 45.73 -11.43
C PRO A 512 -5.35 44.68 -11.77
N VAL A 513 -5.53 44.41 -13.07
CA VAL A 513 -6.35 43.29 -13.57
C VAL A 513 -5.50 42.29 -14.34
N ALA A 514 -5.97 41.05 -14.37
CA ALA A 514 -5.56 40.03 -15.32
C ALA A 514 -6.56 39.96 -16.48
N LEU A 515 -6.07 39.79 -17.70
CA LEU A 515 -6.88 39.55 -18.88
C LEU A 515 -6.57 38.15 -19.42
N LYS A 516 -7.59 37.30 -19.51
CA LYS A 516 -7.47 35.94 -20.05
C LYS A 516 -8.35 35.74 -21.27
N GLY A 517 -7.84 35.08 -22.30
CA GLY A 517 -8.58 34.73 -23.51
C GLY A 517 -9.37 33.44 -23.31
N GLU A 518 -10.66 33.45 -23.66
CA GLU A 518 -11.50 32.25 -23.62
C GLU A 518 -11.40 31.47 -24.94
N GLY A 519 -11.52 30.13 -24.85
CA GLY A 519 -11.53 29.24 -26.03
C GLY A 519 -10.15 28.92 -26.61
N VAL A 520 -9.07 29.27 -25.93
CA VAL A 520 -7.69 28.98 -26.32
C VAL A 520 -7.11 27.90 -25.39
N ALA A 521 -6.66 26.79 -25.96
CA ALA A 521 -5.90 25.76 -25.24
C ALA A 521 -4.45 26.23 -25.00
N HIS A 522 -3.81 25.79 -23.90
CA HIS A 522 -2.44 26.19 -23.54
C HIS A 522 -2.23 27.73 -23.51
N LYS A 523 -3.11 28.42 -22.76
CA LYS A 523 -3.28 29.88 -22.77
C LYS A 523 -1.99 30.68 -22.57
N THR A 524 -1.12 30.27 -21.64
CA THR A 524 0.12 30.98 -21.32
C THR A 524 1.10 30.97 -22.50
N GLU A 525 1.23 29.83 -23.18
CA GLU A 525 2.13 29.67 -24.34
C GLU A 525 1.59 30.37 -25.59
N ALA A 526 0.26 30.50 -25.69
CA ALA A 526 -0.42 31.22 -26.76
C ALA A 526 -0.52 32.75 -26.55
N GLY A 527 0.04 33.29 -25.46
CA GLY A 527 -0.09 34.71 -25.10
C GLY A 527 -1.53 35.12 -24.73
N ALA A 528 -2.37 34.16 -24.37
CA ALA A 528 -3.77 34.34 -23.99
C ALA A 528 -3.98 34.63 -22.50
N VAL A 529 -2.91 34.94 -21.75
CA VAL A 529 -2.98 35.51 -20.40
C VAL A 529 -2.03 36.70 -20.31
N VAL A 530 -2.56 37.87 -19.95
CA VAL A 530 -1.77 39.08 -19.71
C VAL A 530 -2.07 39.58 -18.30
N LEU A 531 -1.02 39.59 -17.47
CA LEU A 531 -1.07 40.01 -16.07
C LEU A 531 -0.61 41.46 -15.89
N ASN A 532 -0.80 42.01 -14.69
CA ASN A 532 -0.33 43.34 -14.28
C ASN A 532 -0.84 44.49 -15.16
N LEU A 533 -2.08 44.41 -15.65
CA LEU A 533 -2.67 45.48 -16.43
C LEU A 533 -3.11 46.61 -15.51
N MET A 534 -2.41 47.75 -15.58
CA MET A 534 -2.59 48.90 -14.68
C MET A 534 -3.52 49.98 -15.21
N SER A 535 -4.03 49.84 -16.44
CA SER A 535 -4.90 50.84 -17.05
C SER A 535 -5.80 50.27 -18.13
N GLY A 536 -6.92 50.94 -18.39
CA GLY A 536 -7.87 50.52 -19.42
C GLY A 536 -7.28 50.54 -20.83
N GLY A 537 -6.29 51.42 -21.10
CA GLY A 537 -5.56 51.43 -22.36
C GLY A 537 -4.71 50.17 -22.53
N ALA A 538 -4.03 49.73 -21.46
CA ALA A 538 -3.27 48.48 -21.46
C ALA A 538 -4.19 47.27 -21.67
N VAL A 539 -5.38 47.27 -21.07
CA VAL A 539 -6.39 46.20 -21.25
C VAL A 539 -6.88 46.12 -22.69
N SER A 540 -7.24 47.24 -23.32
CA SER A 540 -7.66 47.23 -24.73
C SER A 540 -6.55 46.77 -25.67
N ALA A 541 -5.32 47.25 -25.47
CA ALA A 541 -4.18 46.84 -26.27
C ALA A 541 -3.88 45.34 -26.15
N ALA A 542 -3.94 44.80 -24.92
CA ALA A 542 -3.77 43.36 -24.69
C ALA A 542 -4.91 42.55 -25.35
N ALA A 543 -6.16 42.99 -25.23
CA ALA A 543 -7.31 42.31 -25.84
C ALA A 543 -7.28 42.31 -27.37
N GLU A 544 -6.78 43.37 -28.00
CA GLU A 544 -6.65 43.46 -29.47
C GLU A 544 -5.57 42.52 -30.03
N GLN A 545 -4.52 42.24 -29.27
CA GLN A 545 -3.40 41.39 -29.67
C GLN A 545 -3.63 39.91 -29.33
N MET A 546 -4.58 39.62 -28.44
CA MET A 546 -4.83 38.28 -27.94
C MET A 546 -5.66 37.46 -28.95
N PRO A 547 -5.27 36.19 -29.24
CA PRO A 547 -5.96 35.35 -30.21
C PRO A 547 -7.24 34.72 -29.64
N ALA A 548 -8.18 35.56 -29.15
CA ALA A 548 -9.42 35.12 -28.51
C ALA A 548 -10.63 35.94 -28.98
N SER A 549 -11.81 35.31 -28.98
CA SER A 549 -13.08 35.95 -29.37
C SER A 549 -13.89 36.47 -28.18
N SER A 550 -13.51 36.06 -26.97
CA SER A 550 -14.01 36.61 -25.71
C SER A 550 -12.91 36.56 -24.65
N PHE A 551 -13.08 37.41 -23.65
CA PHE A 551 -12.10 37.69 -22.61
C PHE A 551 -12.74 37.54 -21.23
N LEU A 552 -11.96 37.03 -20.29
CA LEU A 552 -12.24 37.06 -18.87
C LEU A 552 -11.32 38.11 -18.25
N VAL A 553 -11.91 39.18 -17.71
CA VAL A 553 -11.21 40.23 -16.98
C VAL A 553 -11.35 39.93 -15.50
N GLU A 554 -10.24 39.81 -14.78
CA GLU A 554 -10.24 39.42 -13.37
C GLU A 554 -9.42 40.39 -12.52
N GLU A 555 -9.82 40.57 -11.27
CA GLU A 555 -8.98 41.24 -10.28
C GLU A 555 -7.66 40.46 -10.12
N MET A 556 -6.54 41.16 -10.05
CA MET A 556 -5.25 40.53 -9.83
C MET A 556 -4.90 40.57 -8.34
N ILE A 557 -4.76 39.41 -7.73
CA ILE A 557 -4.29 39.26 -6.34
C ILE A 557 -2.79 39.54 -6.32
N THR A 558 -2.33 40.43 -5.43
CA THR A 558 -0.94 40.95 -5.44
C THR A 558 -0.17 40.68 -4.15
N ASP A 559 -0.83 40.19 -3.11
CA ASP A 559 -0.34 39.96 -1.75
C ASP A 559 -0.21 38.46 -1.42
N ALA A 560 0.13 37.65 -2.43
CA ALA A 560 0.34 36.22 -2.29
C ALA A 560 1.47 35.90 -1.28
N VAL A 561 1.16 35.04 -0.30
CA VAL A 561 2.13 34.38 0.57
C VAL A 561 2.75 33.19 -0.15
N ALA A 562 1.91 32.37 -0.78
CA ALA A 562 2.28 31.19 -1.55
C ALA A 562 1.21 30.86 -2.60
N GLU A 563 1.55 29.98 -3.52
CA GLU A 563 0.62 29.40 -4.49
C GLU A 563 0.53 27.89 -4.25
N LEU A 564 -0.69 27.35 -4.28
CA LEU A 564 -0.97 25.93 -4.18
C LEU A 564 -1.69 25.44 -5.44
N LEU A 565 -1.64 24.12 -5.66
CA LEU A 565 -2.46 23.42 -6.63
C LEU A 565 -3.46 22.55 -5.88
N ILE A 566 -4.73 22.60 -6.31
CA ILE A 566 -5.76 21.63 -5.92
C ILE A 566 -6.23 20.93 -7.19
N GLY A 567 -5.84 19.67 -7.36
CA GLY A 567 -6.26 18.83 -8.47
C GLY A 567 -7.21 17.73 -7.99
N VAL A 568 -8.23 17.38 -8.77
CA VAL A 568 -9.00 16.17 -8.60
C VAL A 568 -9.09 15.47 -9.94
N VAL A 569 -8.63 14.23 -10.00
CA VAL A 569 -8.71 13.38 -11.19
C VAL A 569 -9.51 12.12 -10.85
N LYS A 570 -10.39 11.71 -11.75
CA LYS A 570 -11.03 10.40 -11.66
C LYS A 570 -10.06 9.31 -12.08
N ASP A 571 -9.66 8.50 -11.12
CA ASP A 571 -8.93 7.26 -11.32
C ASP A 571 -9.93 6.11 -11.45
N PRO A 572 -9.97 5.37 -12.57
CA PRO A 572 -10.94 4.32 -12.80
C PRO A 572 -10.79 3.12 -11.87
N ALA A 573 -9.64 2.93 -11.21
CA ALA A 573 -9.42 1.86 -10.23
C ALA A 573 -9.61 2.33 -8.78
N HIS A 574 -9.39 3.61 -8.47
CA HIS A 574 -9.35 4.09 -7.08
C HIS A 574 -10.44 5.12 -6.71
N GLY A 575 -11.21 5.63 -7.68
CA GLY A 575 -12.21 6.68 -7.44
C GLY A 575 -11.66 8.07 -7.74
N PHE A 576 -11.93 9.05 -6.87
CA PHE A 576 -11.51 10.44 -7.10
C PHE A 576 -10.29 10.80 -6.26
N VAL A 577 -9.17 11.05 -6.94
CA VAL A 577 -7.87 11.36 -6.33
C VAL A 577 -7.72 12.88 -6.24
N LEU A 578 -7.76 13.40 -5.02
CA LEU A 578 -7.44 14.79 -4.68
C LEU A 578 -5.92 14.91 -4.52
N THR A 579 -5.30 15.80 -5.29
CA THR A 579 -3.88 16.14 -5.19
C THR A 579 -3.72 17.56 -4.68
N LEU A 580 -2.92 17.71 -3.62
CA LEU A 580 -2.46 18.99 -3.11
C LEU A 580 -0.98 19.12 -3.41
N ALA A 581 -0.56 20.24 -3.99
CA ALA A 581 0.84 20.47 -4.33
C ALA A 581 1.23 21.93 -4.20
N ALA A 582 2.53 22.21 -4.18
CA ALA A 582 3.04 23.55 -4.45
C ALA A 582 2.54 24.02 -5.84
N GLY A 583 1.96 25.22 -5.93
CA GLY A 583 1.36 25.76 -7.15
C GLY A 583 2.26 26.73 -7.92
N GLY A 584 1.75 27.19 -9.07
CA GLY A 584 2.44 28.16 -9.93
C GLY A 584 3.35 27.51 -10.98
N THR A 585 4.21 28.31 -11.60
CA THR A 585 5.05 27.85 -12.73
C THR A 585 6.17 26.89 -12.34
N LEU A 586 6.48 26.75 -11.05
CA LEU A 586 7.51 25.85 -10.54
C LEU A 586 6.97 24.48 -10.08
N THR A 587 5.65 24.25 -10.16
CA THR A 587 4.96 23.03 -9.71
C THR A 587 5.61 21.75 -10.24
N GLU A 588 5.88 21.68 -11.56
CA GLU A 588 6.45 20.49 -12.21
C GLU A 588 7.90 20.19 -11.78
N LEU A 589 8.64 21.22 -11.37
CA LEU A 589 10.06 21.09 -10.99
C LEU A 589 10.24 20.69 -9.53
N MET A 590 9.28 21.03 -8.66
CA MET A 590 9.45 20.84 -7.22
C MET A 590 9.16 19.41 -6.77
N GLN A 591 8.32 18.63 -7.47
CA GLN A 591 7.87 17.29 -7.02
C GLN A 591 7.34 17.32 -5.56
N ASP A 592 6.62 18.39 -5.20
CA ASP A 592 6.08 18.61 -3.85
C ASP A 592 4.56 18.43 -3.88
N SER A 593 4.10 17.18 -3.87
CA SER A 593 2.70 16.82 -3.97
C SER A 593 2.33 15.68 -3.03
N VAL A 594 1.07 15.66 -2.62
CA VAL A 594 0.46 14.60 -1.82
C VAL A 594 -0.94 14.33 -2.36
N SER A 595 -1.34 13.06 -2.39
CA SER A 595 -2.64 12.65 -2.90
C SER A 595 -3.49 11.98 -1.82
N LEU A 596 -4.79 12.26 -1.85
CA LEU A 596 -5.82 11.75 -0.97
C LEU A 596 -6.97 11.21 -1.84
N LEU A 597 -7.79 10.32 -1.27
CA LEU A 597 -9.04 9.91 -1.90
C LEU A 597 -10.24 10.62 -1.28
N LEU A 598 -11.23 10.96 -2.11
CA LEU A 598 -12.46 11.60 -1.68
C LEU A 598 -13.53 10.58 -1.24
N PRO A 599 -14.32 10.86 -0.19
CA PRO A 599 -14.24 12.04 0.68
C PRO A 599 -13.00 12.03 1.59
N ALA A 600 -12.35 13.18 1.76
CA ALA A 600 -11.24 13.38 2.68
C ALA A 600 -11.69 14.21 3.89
N SER A 601 -11.31 13.82 5.10
CA SER A 601 -11.60 14.57 6.32
C SER A 601 -10.68 15.78 6.45
N ASP A 602 -11.11 16.78 7.24
CA ASP A 602 -10.30 17.96 7.52
C ASP A 602 -8.93 17.59 8.10
N ALA A 603 -8.89 16.67 9.06
CA ALA A 603 -7.65 16.20 9.66
C ALA A 603 -6.71 15.55 8.63
N ALA A 604 -7.24 14.81 7.66
CA ALA A 604 -6.45 14.22 6.58
C ALA A 604 -5.90 15.29 5.63
N ILE A 605 -6.71 16.30 5.30
CA ILE A 605 -6.29 17.42 4.45
C ILE A 605 -5.21 18.26 5.15
N GLU A 606 -5.38 18.56 6.43
CA GLU A 606 -4.39 19.30 7.24
C GLU A 606 -3.07 18.53 7.37
N ALA A 607 -3.12 17.22 7.62
CA ALA A 607 -1.93 16.37 7.66
C ALA A 607 -1.22 16.35 6.30
N ALA A 608 -1.98 16.23 5.21
CA ALA A 608 -1.45 16.27 3.86
C ALA A 608 -0.77 17.61 3.56
N LEU A 609 -1.43 18.75 3.84
CA LEU A 609 -0.84 20.08 3.68
C LEU A 609 0.44 20.26 4.50
N SER A 610 0.46 19.75 5.74
CA SER A 610 1.62 19.86 6.64
C SER A 610 2.82 19.01 6.18
N SER A 611 2.57 17.94 5.42
CA SER A 611 3.61 17.07 4.87
C SER A 611 4.36 17.68 3.67
N LEU A 612 3.76 18.68 3.00
CA LEU A 612 4.37 19.35 1.87
C LEU A 612 5.57 20.20 2.31
N ARG A 613 6.62 20.27 1.47
CA ARG A 613 7.77 21.14 1.75
C ARG A 613 7.40 22.62 1.73
N ILE A 614 6.39 23.01 0.94
CA ILE A 614 5.86 24.38 0.92
C ILE A 614 5.14 24.76 2.22
N ALA A 615 4.78 23.80 3.10
CA ALA A 615 4.12 24.08 4.38
C ALA A 615 4.88 25.11 5.22
N ARG A 616 6.23 25.05 5.21
CA ARG A 616 7.09 26.02 5.92
C ARG A 616 6.92 27.47 5.45
N VAL A 617 6.46 27.67 4.22
CA VAL A 617 6.14 29.00 3.69
C VAL A 617 4.73 29.39 4.12
N LEU A 618 3.78 28.44 4.11
CA LEU A 618 2.41 28.65 4.58
C LEU A 618 2.38 29.05 6.07
N ASP A 619 3.23 28.46 6.91
CA ASP A 619 3.35 28.77 8.35
C ASP A 619 4.02 30.13 8.64
N GLY A 620 4.51 30.81 7.60
CA GLY A 620 5.25 32.07 7.70
C GLY A 620 6.76 31.88 7.81
N TYR A 621 7.52 32.68 7.05
CA TYR A 621 8.98 32.56 6.97
C TYR A 621 9.68 33.92 7.03
N ARG A 622 10.72 34.05 7.88
CA ARG A 622 11.59 35.24 8.01
C ARG A 622 10.82 36.57 8.13
N GLY A 623 9.79 36.61 8.97
CA GLY A 623 8.99 37.82 9.22
C GLY A 623 7.93 38.13 8.16
N ARG A 624 7.74 37.26 7.16
CA ARG A 624 6.55 37.29 6.30
C ARG A 624 5.36 36.66 7.05
N PRO A 625 4.11 37.13 6.80
CA PRO A 625 2.93 36.55 7.41
C PRO A 625 2.72 35.10 6.95
N ALA A 626 2.05 34.32 7.79
CA ALA A 626 1.51 33.01 7.43
C ALA A 626 0.32 33.17 6.47
N ALA A 627 0.02 32.12 5.70
CA ALA A 627 -1.19 32.05 4.89
C ALA A 627 -2.42 31.73 5.78
N ASP A 628 -3.63 32.07 5.33
CA ASP A 628 -4.86 31.62 6.01
C ASP A 628 -5.12 30.13 5.73
N HIS A 629 -4.62 29.25 6.62
CA HIS A 629 -4.87 27.81 6.56
C HIS A 629 -6.35 27.45 6.57
N ALA A 630 -7.20 28.22 7.27
CA ALA A 630 -8.63 27.96 7.28
C ALA A 630 -9.25 28.28 5.91
N ALA A 631 -8.76 29.30 5.20
CA ALA A 631 -9.17 29.59 3.82
C ALA A 631 -8.75 28.49 2.84
N ILE A 632 -7.52 27.99 2.95
CA ILE A 632 -7.03 26.87 2.14
C ILE A 632 -7.93 25.64 2.35
N LEU A 633 -8.23 25.30 3.60
CA LEU A 633 -9.09 24.17 3.93
C LEU A 633 -10.54 24.37 3.43
N ARG A 634 -11.07 25.60 3.46
CA ARG A 634 -12.36 25.92 2.82
C ARG A 634 -12.32 25.70 1.31
N ALA A 635 -11.25 26.11 0.63
CA ALA A 635 -11.09 25.92 -0.81
C ALA A 635 -11.05 24.43 -1.20
N VAL A 636 -10.25 23.63 -0.48
CA VAL A 636 -10.18 22.17 -0.71
C VAL A 636 -11.55 21.51 -0.48
N ARG A 637 -12.26 21.89 0.60
CA ARG A 637 -13.63 21.39 0.87
C ARG A 637 -14.63 21.78 -0.21
N ALA A 638 -14.56 23.00 -0.74
CA ALA A 638 -15.45 23.43 -1.81
C ALA A 638 -15.28 22.55 -3.06
N VAL A 639 -14.03 22.28 -3.46
CA VAL A 639 -13.72 21.37 -4.57
C VAL A 639 -14.19 19.95 -4.27
N GLY A 640 -13.88 19.42 -3.07
CA GLY A 640 -14.31 18.08 -2.66
C GLY A 640 -15.84 17.92 -2.65
N SER A 641 -16.56 18.90 -2.12
CA SER A 641 -18.03 18.89 -2.05
C SER A 641 -18.66 18.91 -3.45
N TYR A 642 -18.10 19.72 -4.36
CA TYR A 642 -18.55 19.72 -5.76
C TYR A 642 -18.38 18.34 -6.41
N VAL A 643 -17.26 17.66 -6.17
CA VAL A 643 -16.99 16.31 -6.69
C VAL A 643 -17.99 15.30 -6.12
N LEU A 644 -18.28 15.34 -4.82
CA LEU A 644 -19.25 14.45 -4.19
C LEU A 644 -20.66 14.58 -4.80
N ASP A 645 -21.10 15.81 -5.08
CA ASP A 645 -22.42 16.08 -5.64
C ASP A 645 -22.51 15.84 -7.16
N HIS A 646 -21.37 15.84 -7.86
CA HIS A 646 -21.30 15.78 -9.32
C HIS A 646 -20.34 14.71 -9.86
N ALA A 647 -20.16 13.62 -9.13
CA ALA A 647 -19.27 12.52 -9.50
C ALA A 647 -19.61 11.91 -10.87
N GLU A 648 -20.90 11.90 -11.24
CA GLU A 648 -21.32 11.45 -12.56
C GLU A 648 -20.87 12.44 -13.65
N GLY A 649 -20.07 11.94 -14.59
CA GLY A 649 -19.61 12.69 -15.76
C GLY A 649 -18.41 13.57 -15.51
N LEU A 650 -17.98 13.75 -14.25
CA LEU A 650 -16.75 14.45 -13.91
C LEU A 650 -15.52 13.57 -14.17
N GLU A 651 -14.52 14.13 -14.84
CA GLU A 651 -13.23 13.49 -15.09
C GLU A 651 -12.09 14.22 -14.39
N GLU A 652 -12.12 15.56 -14.38
CA GLU A 652 -10.99 16.35 -13.90
C GLU A 652 -11.41 17.74 -13.40
N ILE A 653 -10.80 18.19 -12.31
CA ILE A 653 -10.80 19.58 -11.82
C ILE A 653 -9.36 19.94 -11.48
N GLU A 654 -8.90 21.10 -11.89
CA GLU A 654 -7.60 21.63 -11.46
C GLU A 654 -7.73 23.11 -11.13
N ILE A 655 -7.29 23.49 -9.93
CA ILE A 655 -7.12 24.87 -9.50
C ILE A 655 -5.62 25.14 -9.41
N ASN A 656 -5.09 25.88 -10.37
CA ASN A 656 -3.67 26.20 -10.41
C ASN A 656 -3.40 27.58 -11.06
N PRO A 657 -2.97 28.60 -10.30
CA PRO A 657 -2.71 28.57 -8.87
C PRO A 657 -3.98 28.85 -8.04
N LEU A 658 -4.05 28.23 -6.86
CA LEU A 658 -4.75 28.77 -5.70
C LEU A 658 -3.81 29.75 -5.00
N ILE A 659 -4.10 31.04 -5.09
CA ILE A 659 -3.30 32.09 -4.47
C ILE A 659 -3.68 32.19 -2.99
N CYS A 660 -2.72 31.88 -2.11
CA CYS A 660 -2.91 31.91 -0.66
C CYS A 660 -2.38 33.24 -0.12
N THR A 661 -3.23 34.06 0.48
CA THR A 661 -2.87 35.31 1.16
C THR A 661 -2.90 35.11 2.68
N ALA A 662 -2.60 36.16 3.44
CA ALA A 662 -2.66 36.11 4.91
C ALA A 662 -4.09 36.00 5.46
N ASP A 663 -5.10 36.22 4.63
CA ASP A 663 -6.50 36.37 5.02
C ASP A 663 -7.50 35.64 4.10
N ASP A 664 -7.07 35.09 2.96
CA ASP A 664 -7.93 34.33 2.05
C ASP A 664 -7.13 33.33 1.18
N ALA A 665 -7.84 32.50 0.42
CA ALA A 665 -7.27 31.57 -0.57
C ALA A 665 -8.13 31.59 -1.85
N ILE A 666 -7.60 32.17 -2.93
CA ILE A 666 -8.37 32.54 -4.12
C ILE A 666 -7.94 31.71 -5.33
N ALA A 667 -8.90 31.08 -6.01
CA ALA A 667 -8.67 30.30 -7.22
C ALA A 667 -8.44 31.19 -8.45
N ALA A 668 -7.18 31.48 -8.74
CA ALA A 668 -6.80 32.36 -9.84
C ALA A 668 -7.01 31.70 -11.20
N ASP A 669 -6.95 30.38 -11.31
CA ASP A 669 -7.34 29.61 -12.49
C ASP A 669 -8.18 28.40 -12.10
N ALA A 670 -9.00 27.92 -13.03
CA ALA A 670 -9.76 26.69 -12.87
C ALA A 670 -9.94 25.98 -14.22
N LEU A 671 -9.45 24.76 -14.30
CA LEU A 671 -9.75 23.81 -15.37
C LEU A 671 -10.78 22.80 -14.86
N MET A 672 -11.75 22.47 -15.70
CA MET A 672 -12.75 21.45 -15.40
C MET A 672 -13.11 20.70 -16.67
N ARG A 673 -13.02 19.37 -16.63
CA ARG A 673 -13.44 18.48 -17.70
C ARG A 673 -14.54 17.57 -17.18
N ARG A 674 -15.70 17.68 -17.81
CA ARG A 674 -16.88 16.87 -17.47
C ARG A 674 -17.82 16.74 -18.64
N LYS A 675 -18.65 15.70 -18.62
CA LYS A 675 -19.76 15.52 -19.54
C LYS A 675 -21.07 15.88 -18.87
N ASP A 676 -21.78 16.86 -19.41
CA ASP A 676 -23.12 17.23 -18.97
C ASP A 676 -24.14 16.55 -19.89
N TRP A 677 -24.90 15.58 -19.37
CA TRP A 677 -26.02 15.01 -20.11
C TRP A 677 -27.19 16.00 -20.09
N MET A 678 -27.77 16.26 -21.26
CA MET A 678 -29.05 16.99 -21.33
C MET A 678 -30.09 16.16 -20.57
N ARG A 679 -30.59 16.71 -19.46
CA ARG A 679 -31.71 16.13 -18.72
C ARG A 679 -33.01 16.20 -19.50
#